data_AF-A0A841ETH5-F1
#
_entry.id   AF-A0A841ETH5-F1
#
_cell.length_a   1.000
_cell.length_b   1.000
_cell.length_c   1.000
_cell.angle_alpha   90.00
_cell.angle_beta   90.00
_cell.angle_gamma   90.00
#
_symmetry.space_group_name_H-M   'P 1'
#
loop_
_entity.id
_entity.type
_entity.pdbx_description
1 polymer ?
#
loop_
_entity_poly.entity_id
_entity_poly.type
_entity_poly.pdbx_seq_one_letter_code
_entity_poly.pdbx_strand_id
1 'polypeptide(L)'
;MKKMKRSIAIAAILSLCVSGFPAYAAGNTSSVVSPAVDKLIQAELIRGNGQGVNAAYLNKKATRIQAAVLYLRLSGLEKEALAYQGTETYKDAAQAGKVLGPVVGYLKQHPYLAGLAADTEHFDPNAPLTAEEYAVLLLKVLGYDSGTDYKSGEASAFAASQGIQSLQGKEKSPLTNRLMAEATAQALQARLKNGTGTLEQLWSKHSQNGAFKPQTLQQTKYGAIDGKTYEQFGTLGWLGVPYAAPPVGELRWKAPQEPKAWTGTREAKEFAANSLQISGKSTAGSEDSLYLNIWRPNTSSTKLPVMVFLHGGGNMTGSGKDFQGEQLARNTNSIIISVNYRLGALGFFQNAALKTGNSLDDSGNYGLLDAFRALAWVQDNIEGFGGDKGNVTLAGQSAGARDVLATLISPLSKGLYQKAIAFSGGLTTASPEEGEQKSEDAIVKILVQDGKAANADEAKAWIAKQTPAQLETYLRALPADKLVTAFGATAIRMQPFPHLFRDGTVIPKEGFDAINNGKYAKVPVLLGSLETEFSGFAFGDPNFAPSINDGTLFTDQTKAAQYAAALQYGSEAYAGFNAERVAEKLTSAAGQPPVYAYRFAWGTQPGVISERLLTLLGAPHGADMDFYTGHADGIAAYFPEGYFSDENKPGREQLSAAMAAYLKQFLYTGNPGTGGSAALAAWTPWTKDTKAPIMRLDANNTTAEIGMSSQYNQGKEAVMAKMKKELPEDTYKLLTEKVFAGRFFWE
;
A
#
# COMPACT_ATOMS: atom_id res chain seq x y z
N MET A 1 -45.95 -21.27 -22.50
CA MET A 1 -46.55 -19.92 -22.59
C MET A 1 -45.98 -19.06 -21.48
N LYS A 2 -45.20 -18.04 -21.86
CA LYS A 2 -45.44 -16.61 -21.58
C LYS A 2 -45.25 -16.22 -20.11
N LYS A 3 -44.15 -15.52 -19.82
CA LYS A 3 -44.11 -14.04 -19.57
C LYS A 3 -44.31 -13.77 -18.07
N MET A 4 -43.67 -12.82 -17.39
CA MET A 4 -42.75 -11.74 -17.73
C MET A 4 -42.49 -11.02 -16.40
N LYS A 5 -41.24 -10.54 -16.19
CA LYS A 5 -40.88 -9.17 -15.74
C LYS A 5 -41.41 -8.73 -14.37
N ARG A 6 -40.60 -8.27 -13.43
CA ARG A 6 -39.73 -7.04 -13.42
C ARG A 6 -39.56 -6.72 -11.92
N SER A 7 -38.53 -6.13 -11.34
CA SER A 7 -37.40 -5.28 -11.74
C SER A 7 -36.41 -5.32 -10.54
N ILE A 8 -35.10 -5.49 -10.67
CA ILE A 8 -34.09 -4.61 -11.28
C ILE A 8 -33.96 -3.28 -10.51
N ALA A 9 -33.02 -3.24 -9.56
CA ALA A 9 -32.14 -2.11 -9.31
C ALA A 9 -30.92 -2.61 -8.52
N ILE A 10 -29.72 -2.16 -8.88
CA ILE A 10 -28.41 -2.47 -8.24
C ILE A 10 -27.72 -3.76 -8.75
N ALA A 11 -27.70 -3.94 -10.08
CA ALA A 11 -26.67 -4.68 -10.81
C ALA A 11 -26.00 -3.80 -11.89
N ALA A 12 -26.13 -2.47 -11.77
CA ALA A 12 -25.90 -1.52 -12.87
C ALA A 12 -24.69 -0.59 -12.71
N ILE A 13 -23.75 -0.82 -11.78
CA ILE A 13 -22.61 0.12 -11.59
C ILE A 13 -21.23 -0.54 -11.74
N LEU A 14 -21.09 -1.87 -11.69
CA LEU A 14 -19.80 -2.54 -11.98
C LEU A 14 -19.51 -2.77 -13.47
N SER A 15 -20.42 -2.37 -14.36
CA SER A 15 -20.29 -2.45 -15.82
C SER A 15 -19.72 -1.19 -16.49
N LEU A 16 -19.16 -0.22 -15.75
CA LEU A 16 -18.74 1.08 -16.31
C LEU A 16 -17.23 1.40 -16.30
N CYS A 17 -16.35 0.42 -16.07
CA CYS A 17 -14.90 0.58 -16.32
C CYS A 17 -14.26 -0.61 -17.06
N VAL A 18 -15.05 -1.37 -17.80
CA VAL A 18 -14.57 -2.40 -18.77
C VAL A 18 -14.99 -2.05 -20.20
N SER A 19 -15.61 -0.89 -20.43
CA SER A 19 -15.97 -0.41 -21.77
C SER A 19 -14.77 0.25 -22.45
N GLY A 20 -13.94 -0.59 -23.03
CA GLY A 20 -12.90 -0.20 -23.98
C GLY A 20 -12.44 -1.33 -24.90
N PHE A 21 -12.79 -2.59 -24.61
CA PHE A 21 -12.45 -3.71 -25.47
C PHE A 21 -13.62 -4.69 -25.62
N PRO A 22 -13.88 -5.22 -26.83
CA PRO A 22 -15.05 -6.04 -27.09
C PRO A 22 -15.09 -7.28 -26.21
N ALA A 23 -16.27 -7.60 -25.70
CA ALA A 23 -16.55 -8.88 -25.05
C ALA A 23 -16.16 -10.03 -25.98
N TYR A 24 -15.17 -10.81 -25.56
CA TYR A 24 -14.74 -12.02 -26.24
C TYR A 24 -15.84 -13.07 -26.06
N ALA A 25 -16.76 -13.14 -27.02
CA ALA A 25 -17.59 -14.31 -27.18
C ALA A 25 -16.65 -15.47 -27.55
N ALA A 26 -16.66 -16.53 -26.74
CA ALA A 26 -16.15 -17.84 -27.12
C ALA A 26 -17.02 -18.36 -28.28
N GLY A 27 -16.75 -17.88 -29.50
CA GLY A 27 -17.27 -18.50 -30.71
C GLY A 27 -16.60 -19.86 -30.86
N ASN A 28 -17.39 -20.89 -31.22
CA ASN A 28 -16.89 -22.21 -31.57
C ASN A 28 -15.66 -22.13 -32.50
N THR A 29 -14.45 -22.33 -31.96
CA THR A 29 -13.20 -22.34 -32.74
C THR A 29 -12.88 -23.70 -33.35
N SER A 30 -13.54 -24.77 -32.91
CA SER A 30 -13.06 -26.15 -33.10
C SER A 30 -13.05 -26.67 -34.54
N SER A 31 -13.64 -25.96 -35.52
CA SER A 31 -13.68 -26.43 -36.91
C SER A 31 -12.80 -25.65 -37.90
N VAL A 32 -12.01 -24.67 -37.46
CA VAL A 32 -11.32 -23.71 -38.38
C VAL A 32 -9.79 -23.64 -38.22
N VAL A 33 -9.25 -24.11 -37.09
CA VAL A 33 -7.82 -24.04 -36.74
C VAL A 33 -7.27 -25.40 -36.34
N SER A 34 -5.96 -25.60 -36.49
CA SER A 34 -5.29 -26.83 -36.07
C SER A 34 -5.16 -26.88 -34.55
N PRO A 35 -5.03 -28.08 -33.93
CA PRO A 35 -4.83 -28.20 -32.47
C PRO A 35 -3.63 -27.41 -31.94
N ALA A 36 -2.59 -27.24 -32.76
CA ALA A 36 -1.40 -26.48 -32.41
C ALA A 36 -1.68 -24.97 -32.35
N VAL A 37 -2.53 -24.45 -33.24
CA VAL A 37 -2.97 -23.05 -33.22
C VAL A 37 -3.98 -22.82 -32.09
N ASP A 38 -4.86 -23.77 -31.81
CA ASP A 38 -5.77 -23.70 -30.66
C ASP A 38 -5.01 -23.54 -29.33
N LYS A 39 -3.87 -24.23 -29.16
CA LYS A 39 -3.01 -24.03 -27.99
C LYS A 39 -2.49 -22.59 -27.87
N LEU A 40 -2.12 -21.95 -28.97
CA LEU A 40 -1.67 -20.55 -28.95
C LEU A 40 -2.80 -19.59 -28.52
N ILE A 41 -4.04 -19.90 -28.92
CA ILE A 41 -5.22 -19.12 -28.56
C ILE A 41 -5.52 -19.30 -27.07
N GLN A 42 -5.52 -20.55 -26.57
CA GLN A 42 -5.72 -20.86 -25.15
C GLN A 42 -4.64 -20.27 -24.25
N ALA A 43 -3.40 -20.21 -24.74
CA ALA A 43 -2.28 -19.56 -24.08
C ALA A 43 -2.29 -18.02 -24.21
N GLU A 44 -3.33 -17.45 -24.82
CA GLU A 44 -3.49 -16.01 -25.09
C GLU A 44 -2.36 -15.35 -25.89
N LEU A 45 -1.51 -16.13 -26.57
CA LEU A 45 -0.48 -15.61 -27.47
C LEU A 45 -1.12 -14.92 -28.68
N ILE A 46 -2.26 -15.44 -29.15
CA ILE A 46 -3.06 -14.88 -30.26
C ILE A 46 -4.47 -14.56 -29.77
N ARG A 47 -4.90 -13.30 -29.94
CA ARG A 47 -6.15 -12.77 -29.35
C ARG A 47 -7.14 -12.20 -30.36
N GLY A 48 -7.05 -12.49 -31.65
CA GLY A 48 -8.09 -12.11 -32.63
C GLY A 48 -8.34 -10.60 -32.74
N ASN A 49 -9.50 -10.20 -33.28
CA ASN A 49 -9.91 -8.79 -33.46
C ASN A 49 -11.12 -8.38 -32.61
N GLY A 50 -11.26 -8.96 -31.42
CA GLY A 50 -12.41 -8.71 -30.51
C GLY A 50 -13.67 -9.53 -30.81
N GLN A 51 -13.68 -10.31 -31.90
CA GLN A 51 -14.73 -11.32 -32.17
C GLN A 51 -14.19 -12.75 -32.14
N GLY A 52 -13.09 -12.98 -31.42
CA GLY A 52 -12.40 -14.26 -31.46
C GLY A 52 -11.39 -14.39 -32.60
N VAL A 53 -10.74 -15.56 -32.63
CA VAL A 53 -9.93 -16.03 -33.76
C VAL A 53 -10.85 -16.89 -34.65
N ASN A 54 -11.39 -16.28 -35.70
CA ASN A 54 -12.31 -16.92 -36.65
C ASN A 54 -11.71 -16.94 -38.07
N ALA A 55 -12.39 -17.60 -39.03
CA ALA A 55 -11.92 -17.72 -40.41
C ALA A 55 -11.60 -16.37 -41.07
N ALA A 56 -12.43 -15.34 -40.80
CA ALA A 56 -12.23 -14.00 -41.34
C ALA A 56 -10.98 -13.33 -40.76
N TYR A 57 -10.72 -13.48 -39.46
CA TYR A 57 -9.48 -13.01 -38.83
C TYR A 57 -8.25 -13.71 -39.40
N LEU A 58 -8.29 -15.04 -39.52
CA LEU A 58 -7.17 -15.87 -39.97
C LEU A 58 -6.76 -15.59 -41.42
N ASN A 59 -7.72 -15.22 -42.28
CA ASN A 59 -7.48 -14.92 -43.69
C ASN A 59 -6.99 -13.47 -43.93
N LYS A 60 -6.97 -12.60 -42.92
CA LYS A 60 -6.38 -11.25 -43.04
C LYS A 60 -4.86 -11.33 -43.09
N LYS A 61 -4.25 -10.34 -43.76
CA LYS A 61 -2.80 -10.10 -43.69
C LYS A 61 -2.41 -9.80 -42.24
N ALA A 62 -1.35 -10.44 -41.78
CA ALA A 62 -0.75 -10.17 -40.49
C ALA A 62 0.02 -8.84 -40.56
N THR A 63 -0.17 -8.00 -39.55
CA THR A 63 0.49 -6.69 -39.48
C THR A 63 1.80 -6.76 -38.70
N ARG A 64 2.66 -5.77 -38.93
CA ARG A 64 3.93 -5.61 -38.22
C ARG A 64 3.77 -5.59 -36.70
N ILE A 65 2.77 -4.87 -36.19
CA ILE A 65 2.53 -4.81 -34.75
C ILE A 65 2.08 -6.15 -34.16
N GLN A 66 1.35 -6.98 -34.92
CA GLN A 66 0.93 -8.30 -34.45
C GLN A 66 2.11 -9.25 -34.30
N ALA A 67 3.01 -9.27 -35.29
CA ALA A 67 4.22 -10.08 -35.24
C ALA A 67 5.16 -9.63 -34.12
N ALA A 68 5.28 -8.32 -33.90
CA ALA A 68 6.14 -7.77 -32.86
C ALA A 68 5.63 -8.08 -31.44
N VAL A 69 4.33 -7.97 -31.19
CA VAL A 69 3.73 -8.38 -29.91
C VAL A 69 3.99 -9.86 -29.64
N LEU A 70 3.87 -10.72 -30.66
CA LEU A 70 4.21 -12.14 -30.53
C LEU A 70 5.68 -12.36 -30.22
N TYR A 71 6.60 -11.68 -30.93
CA TYR A 71 8.04 -11.74 -30.64
C TYR A 71 8.34 -11.41 -29.17
N LEU A 72 7.78 -10.30 -28.66
CA LEU A 72 8.02 -9.86 -27.29
C LEU A 72 7.50 -10.85 -26.25
N ARG A 73 6.30 -11.41 -26.47
CA ARG A 73 5.71 -12.44 -25.60
C ARG A 73 6.55 -13.70 -25.56
N LEU A 74 7.00 -14.17 -26.71
CA LEU A 74 7.87 -15.36 -26.81
C LEU A 74 9.24 -15.12 -26.17
N SER A 75 9.70 -13.88 -26.16
CA SER A 75 10.96 -13.45 -25.53
C SER A 75 10.82 -13.11 -24.04
N GLY A 76 9.61 -13.17 -23.47
CA GLY A 76 9.35 -12.82 -22.06
C GLY A 76 9.42 -11.31 -21.76
N LEU A 77 9.35 -10.45 -22.77
CA LEU A 77 9.57 -9.00 -22.69
C LEU A 77 8.29 -8.16 -22.69
N GLU A 78 7.15 -8.74 -22.29
CA GLU A 78 5.85 -8.06 -22.34
C GLU A 78 5.79 -6.86 -21.37
N LYS A 79 6.46 -6.95 -20.22
CA LYS A 79 6.48 -5.87 -19.22
C LYS A 79 7.37 -4.70 -19.67
N GLU A 80 8.55 -5.00 -20.17
CA GLU A 80 9.55 -4.03 -20.66
C GLU A 80 9.01 -3.24 -21.85
N ALA A 81 8.32 -3.93 -22.76
CA ALA A 81 7.70 -3.29 -23.91
C ALA A 81 6.49 -2.42 -23.54
N LEU A 82 5.68 -2.80 -22.55
CA LEU A 82 4.54 -2.01 -22.08
C LEU A 82 4.95 -0.82 -21.19
N ALA A 83 6.09 -0.92 -20.50
CA ALA A 83 6.62 0.12 -19.63
C ALA A 83 7.52 1.13 -20.37
N TYR A 84 7.81 0.89 -21.65
CA TYR A 84 8.70 1.73 -22.42
C TYR A 84 8.08 3.11 -22.70
N GLN A 85 8.68 4.16 -22.14
CA GLN A 85 8.18 5.54 -22.22
C GLN A 85 8.97 6.47 -23.14
N GLY A 86 9.96 5.95 -23.89
CA GLY A 86 10.95 6.72 -24.66
C GLY A 86 10.47 8.13 -25.05
N THR A 87 11.10 9.15 -24.45
CA THR A 87 10.64 10.54 -24.57
C THR A 87 10.76 11.01 -26.01
N GLU A 88 9.61 11.39 -26.58
CA GLU A 88 9.39 12.20 -27.79
C GLU A 88 10.29 11.91 -29.00
N THR A 89 9.78 11.29 -30.09
CA THR A 89 10.41 11.49 -31.42
C THR A 89 9.65 11.02 -32.68
N TYR A 90 8.49 10.34 -32.62
CA TYR A 90 8.01 9.64 -33.83
C TYR A 90 6.54 9.89 -34.23
N LYS A 91 6.34 10.29 -35.49
CA LYS A 91 5.04 10.67 -36.08
C LYS A 91 4.06 9.49 -36.28
N ASP A 92 4.56 8.25 -36.32
CA ASP A 92 3.81 7.05 -36.68
C ASP A 92 3.31 6.22 -35.47
N ALA A 93 3.82 6.46 -34.26
CA ALA A 93 3.42 5.71 -33.06
C ALA A 93 1.92 5.83 -32.74
N ALA A 94 1.30 6.96 -33.07
CA ALA A 94 -0.15 7.17 -32.92
C ALA A 94 -0.99 6.18 -33.74
N GLN A 95 -0.46 5.62 -34.83
CA GLN A 95 -1.18 4.70 -35.72
C GLN A 95 -1.35 3.29 -35.13
N ALA A 96 -0.59 2.92 -34.09
CA ALA A 96 -0.74 1.67 -33.35
C ALA A 96 -1.85 1.76 -32.26
N GLY A 97 -2.34 2.95 -31.98
CA GLY A 97 -3.23 3.24 -30.87
C GLY A 97 -2.50 3.33 -29.52
N LYS A 98 -3.16 3.97 -28.55
CA LYS A 98 -2.57 4.36 -27.24
C LYS A 98 -2.00 3.17 -26.44
N VAL A 99 -2.56 1.98 -26.61
CA VAL A 99 -2.17 0.77 -25.86
C VAL A 99 -0.89 0.13 -26.43
N LEU A 100 -0.65 0.23 -27.74
CA LEU A 100 0.50 -0.42 -28.39
C LEU A 100 1.63 0.56 -28.69
N GLY A 101 1.48 1.84 -28.33
CA GLY A 101 2.53 2.86 -28.44
C GLY A 101 3.86 2.47 -27.77
N PRO A 102 3.86 1.97 -26.51
CA PRO A 102 5.08 1.50 -25.84
C PRO A 102 5.81 0.38 -26.61
N VAL A 103 5.06 -0.55 -27.21
CA VAL A 103 5.60 -1.63 -28.03
C VAL A 103 6.33 -1.07 -29.26
N VAL A 104 5.73 -0.12 -29.98
CA VAL A 104 6.39 0.55 -31.12
C VAL A 104 7.66 1.28 -30.68
N GLY A 105 7.59 1.95 -29.54
CA GLY A 105 8.75 2.63 -28.95
C GLY A 105 9.90 1.69 -28.64
N TYR A 106 9.61 0.55 -27.99
CA TYR A 106 10.61 -0.46 -27.67
C TYR A 106 11.29 -0.99 -28.95
N LEU A 107 10.51 -1.33 -29.97
CA LEU A 107 11.05 -1.89 -31.23
C LEU A 107 12.00 -0.93 -31.94
N LYS A 108 11.72 0.39 -31.93
CA LYS A 108 12.57 1.40 -32.55
C LYS A 108 13.93 1.58 -31.87
N GLN A 109 14.00 1.42 -30.55
CA GLN A 109 15.28 1.47 -29.81
C GLN A 109 16.11 0.19 -29.92
N HIS A 110 15.55 -0.86 -30.52
CA HIS A 110 16.23 -2.13 -30.74
C HIS A 110 16.35 -2.39 -32.25
N PRO A 111 17.15 -1.60 -33.00
CA PRO A 111 17.22 -1.63 -34.46
C PRO A 111 17.72 -2.97 -35.04
N TYR A 112 18.25 -3.89 -34.23
CA TYR A 112 18.49 -5.27 -34.67
C TYR A 112 17.17 -6.04 -34.94
N LEU A 113 16.03 -5.50 -34.51
CA LEU A 113 14.67 -5.95 -34.87
C LEU A 113 14.14 -5.24 -36.13
N ALA A 114 14.96 -4.41 -36.81
CA ALA A 114 14.56 -3.57 -37.94
C ALA A 114 14.06 -4.33 -39.19
N GLY A 115 14.10 -5.67 -39.21
CA GLY A 115 13.29 -6.45 -40.17
C GLY A 115 11.77 -6.21 -40.04
N LEU A 116 11.33 -5.58 -38.93
CA LEU A 116 9.98 -5.07 -38.72
C LEU A 116 9.79 -3.58 -39.06
N ALA A 117 10.87 -2.83 -39.30
CA ALA A 117 10.82 -1.40 -39.55
C ALA A 117 11.02 -1.12 -41.05
N ALA A 118 10.29 -0.16 -41.62
CA ALA A 118 10.48 0.20 -43.04
C ALA A 118 11.83 0.93 -43.21
N ASP A 119 12.29 1.58 -42.15
CA ASP A 119 13.62 2.11 -41.89
C ASP A 119 13.71 2.50 -40.38
N THR A 120 14.84 3.03 -39.93
CA THR A 120 15.04 3.45 -38.52
C THR A 120 14.13 4.59 -38.08
N GLU A 121 13.47 5.29 -39.00
CA GLU A 121 12.60 6.44 -38.73
C GLU A 121 11.10 6.08 -38.77
N HIS A 122 10.71 5.00 -39.47
CA HIS A 122 9.32 4.60 -39.69
C HIS A 122 9.10 3.09 -39.47
N PHE A 123 8.19 2.74 -38.56
CA PHE A 123 7.81 1.35 -38.26
C PHE A 123 6.59 0.87 -39.09
N ASP A 124 5.63 1.77 -39.37
CA ASP A 124 4.30 1.47 -39.94
C ASP A 124 3.65 0.22 -39.32
N PRO A 125 3.00 0.35 -38.15
CA PRO A 125 2.49 -0.79 -37.38
C PRO A 125 1.43 -1.61 -38.11
N ASN A 126 0.76 -1.03 -39.11
CA ASN A 126 -0.35 -1.65 -39.83
C ASN A 126 0.08 -2.25 -41.18
N ALA A 127 1.30 -2.00 -41.63
CA ALA A 127 1.81 -2.59 -42.86
C ALA A 127 1.86 -4.13 -42.77
N PRO A 128 1.56 -4.82 -43.88
CA PRO A 128 1.68 -6.28 -43.93
C PRO A 128 3.14 -6.71 -43.92
N LEU A 129 3.40 -7.88 -43.34
CA LEU A 129 4.69 -8.57 -43.39
C LEU A 129 4.72 -9.62 -44.50
N THR A 130 5.92 -9.99 -44.92
CA THR A 130 6.21 -11.18 -45.71
C THR A 130 6.54 -12.37 -44.81
N ALA A 131 6.48 -13.59 -45.36
CA ALA A 131 6.90 -14.79 -44.64
C ALA A 131 8.39 -14.74 -44.26
N GLU A 132 9.22 -14.14 -45.11
CA GLU A 132 10.65 -13.97 -44.89
C GLU A 132 10.96 -13.07 -43.68
N GLU A 133 10.31 -11.90 -43.58
CA GLU A 133 10.47 -10.99 -42.43
C GLU A 133 10.03 -11.64 -41.11
N TYR A 134 8.97 -12.45 -41.13
CA TYR A 134 8.53 -13.16 -39.93
C TYR A 134 9.45 -14.32 -39.54
N ALA A 135 10.05 -15.01 -40.52
CA ALA A 135 11.04 -16.04 -40.26
C ALA A 135 12.27 -15.48 -39.51
N VAL A 136 12.73 -14.27 -39.87
CA VAL A 136 13.82 -13.57 -39.17
C VAL A 136 13.48 -13.39 -37.68
N LEU A 137 12.24 -13.00 -37.35
CA LEU A 137 11.83 -12.83 -35.96
C LEU A 137 11.85 -14.14 -35.17
N LEU A 138 11.27 -15.20 -35.71
CA LEU A 138 11.22 -16.49 -35.03
C LEU A 138 12.64 -17.04 -34.82
N LEU A 139 13.50 -16.93 -35.82
CA LEU A 139 14.90 -17.31 -35.73
C LEU A 139 15.65 -16.50 -34.66
N LYS A 140 15.37 -15.21 -34.56
CA LYS A 140 15.96 -14.35 -33.54
C LYS A 140 15.56 -14.78 -32.12
N VAL A 141 14.29 -15.10 -31.89
CA VAL A 141 13.83 -15.64 -30.59
C VAL A 141 14.52 -16.97 -30.28
N LEU A 142 14.76 -17.80 -31.30
CA LEU A 142 15.50 -19.06 -31.16
C LEU A 142 17.01 -18.86 -30.95
N GLY A 143 17.52 -17.63 -31.07
CA GLY A 143 18.91 -17.24 -30.83
C GLY A 143 19.79 -17.20 -32.09
N TYR A 144 19.21 -17.31 -33.29
CA TYR A 144 19.93 -17.24 -34.56
C TYR A 144 19.95 -15.82 -35.14
N ASP A 145 21.04 -15.47 -35.81
CA ASP A 145 21.32 -14.15 -36.35
C ASP A 145 21.60 -14.18 -37.86
N SER A 146 20.99 -13.23 -38.59
CA SER A 146 21.29 -12.98 -40.00
C SER A 146 22.75 -12.52 -40.16
N GLY A 147 23.42 -13.00 -41.21
CA GLY A 147 24.84 -12.75 -41.47
C GLY A 147 25.81 -13.63 -40.67
N THR A 148 25.33 -14.26 -39.59
CA THR A 148 26.12 -15.20 -38.78
C THR A 148 25.69 -16.64 -39.04
N ASP A 149 24.40 -16.94 -38.90
CA ASP A 149 23.85 -18.29 -39.00
C ASP A 149 23.21 -18.58 -40.36
N TYR A 150 22.69 -17.55 -41.02
CA TYR A 150 22.06 -17.62 -42.35
C TYR A 150 22.26 -16.32 -43.12
N LYS A 151 22.16 -16.35 -44.46
CA LYS A 151 22.31 -15.15 -45.29
C LYS A 151 21.04 -14.31 -45.31
N SER A 152 21.20 -13.01 -45.51
CA SER A 152 20.06 -12.11 -45.71
C SER A 152 19.21 -12.57 -46.91
N GLY A 153 17.90 -12.71 -46.71
CA GLY A 153 16.97 -13.22 -47.72
C GLY A 153 16.83 -14.75 -47.77
N GLU A 154 17.48 -15.49 -46.87
CA GLU A 154 17.38 -16.96 -46.75
C GLU A 154 16.78 -17.42 -45.40
N ALA A 155 16.14 -16.52 -44.65
CA ALA A 155 15.61 -16.75 -43.31
C ALA A 155 14.52 -17.82 -43.28
N SER A 156 13.56 -17.80 -44.21
CA SER A 156 12.50 -18.80 -44.30
C SER A 156 13.03 -20.21 -44.58
N ALA A 157 14.00 -20.33 -45.50
CA ALA A 157 14.67 -21.60 -45.80
C ALA A 157 15.47 -22.12 -44.60
N PHE A 158 16.18 -21.23 -43.90
CA PHE A 158 16.89 -21.59 -42.68
C PHE A 158 15.92 -21.96 -41.55
N ALA A 159 14.84 -21.22 -41.35
CA ALA A 159 13.79 -21.54 -40.37
C ALA A 159 13.16 -22.90 -40.63
N ALA A 160 12.96 -23.28 -41.89
CA ALA A 160 12.51 -24.63 -42.26
C ALA A 160 13.50 -25.71 -41.81
N SER A 161 14.82 -25.47 -41.90
CA SER A 161 15.84 -26.37 -41.36
C SER A 161 15.81 -26.50 -39.84
N GLN A 162 15.24 -25.51 -39.13
CA GLN A 162 15.01 -25.53 -37.68
C GLN A 162 13.62 -26.08 -37.29
N GLY A 163 12.83 -26.57 -38.26
CA GLY A 163 11.51 -27.15 -38.03
C GLY A 163 10.31 -26.23 -38.28
N ILE A 164 10.53 -24.99 -38.72
CA ILE A 164 9.48 -24.01 -39.04
C ILE A 164 9.18 -24.05 -40.56
N GLN A 165 8.56 -25.15 -41.01
CA GLN A 165 8.35 -25.43 -42.43
C GLN A 165 7.25 -24.60 -43.09
N SER A 166 6.31 -24.04 -42.31
CA SER A 166 5.11 -23.39 -42.86
C SER A 166 5.41 -22.17 -43.74
N LEU A 167 6.57 -21.53 -43.53
CA LEU A 167 7.02 -20.32 -44.24
C LEU A 167 7.82 -20.61 -45.51
N GLN A 168 8.30 -21.84 -45.72
CA GLN A 168 9.16 -22.20 -46.86
C GLN A 168 8.39 -22.11 -48.19
N GLY A 169 9.03 -21.57 -49.24
CA GLY A 169 8.44 -21.40 -50.57
C GLY A 169 7.40 -20.28 -50.66
N LYS A 170 7.24 -19.48 -49.60
CA LYS A 170 6.29 -18.36 -49.50
C LYS A 170 6.99 -17.03 -49.22
N GLU A 171 8.27 -16.93 -49.52
CA GLU A 171 9.19 -15.88 -49.06
C GLU A 171 8.67 -14.48 -49.41
N LYS A 172 8.15 -14.31 -50.63
CA LYS A 172 7.59 -13.04 -51.13
C LYS A 172 6.09 -12.90 -50.90
N SER A 173 5.43 -13.90 -50.33
CA SER A 173 3.98 -13.88 -50.12
C SER A 173 3.63 -13.04 -48.89
N PRO A 174 2.54 -12.24 -48.93
CA PRO A 174 2.02 -11.59 -47.74
C PRO A 174 1.66 -12.61 -46.66
N LEU A 175 2.19 -12.43 -45.46
CA LEU A 175 1.91 -13.25 -44.30
C LEU A 175 0.45 -13.06 -43.90
N THR A 176 -0.30 -14.16 -43.76
CA THR A 176 -1.65 -14.14 -43.18
C THR A 176 -1.59 -14.45 -41.68
N ASN A 177 -2.62 -14.05 -40.93
CA ASN A 177 -2.71 -14.42 -39.50
C ASN A 177 -2.69 -15.93 -39.28
N ARG A 178 -3.24 -16.70 -40.22
CA ARG A 178 -3.16 -18.17 -40.23
C ARG A 178 -1.70 -18.64 -40.32
N LEU A 179 -0.97 -18.14 -41.32
CA LEU A 179 0.40 -18.56 -41.56
C LEU A 179 1.34 -18.14 -40.43
N MET A 180 1.12 -16.94 -39.86
CA MET A 180 1.81 -16.46 -38.67
C MET A 180 1.59 -17.42 -37.49
N ALA A 181 0.34 -17.78 -37.19
CA ALA A 181 0.00 -18.69 -36.10
C ALA A 181 0.62 -20.09 -36.27
N GLU A 182 0.56 -20.64 -37.48
CA GLU A 182 1.13 -21.95 -37.80
C GLU A 182 2.66 -21.95 -37.63
N ALA A 183 3.34 -20.90 -38.11
CA ALA A 183 4.77 -20.73 -37.93
C ALA A 183 5.16 -20.54 -36.46
N THR A 184 4.41 -19.75 -35.68
CA THR A 184 4.62 -19.62 -34.24
C THR A 184 4.50 -20.97 -33.52
N ALA A 185 3.47 -21.75 -33.87
CA ALA A 185 3.24 -23.05 -33.26
C ALA A 185 4.40 -24.03 -33.54
N GLN A 186 4.95 -24.00 -34.75
CA GLN A 186 6.14 -24.76 -35.11
C GLN A 186 7.39 -24.25 -34.38
N ALA A 187 7.56 -22.93 -34.28
CA ALA A 187 8.69 -22.33 -33.58
C ALA A 187 8.73 -22.70 -32.09
N LEU A 188 7.58 -22.80 -31.41
CA LEU A 188 7.50 -23.28 -30.03
C LEU A 188 8.11 -24.67 -29.86
N GLN A 189 7.99 -25.54 -30.87
CA GLN A 189 8.57 -26.88 -30.85
C GLN A 189 10.05 -26.91 -31.28
N ALA A 190 10.55 -25.84 -31.90
CA ALA A 190 11.93 -25.75 -32.35
C ALA A 190 12.91 -25.62 -31.15
N ARG A 191 14.13 -26.14 -31.34
CA ARG A 191 15.20 -26.04 -30.34
C ARG A 191 15.88 -24.68 -30.39
N LEU A 192 16.29 -24.20 -29.22
CA LEU A 192 17.10 -22.99 -29.09
C LEU A 192 18.51 -23.27 -29.60
N LYS A 193 19.15 -22.27 -30.23
CA LYS A 193 20.52 -22.37 -30.76
C LYS A 193 21.54 -22.83 -29.72
N ASN A 194 21.38 -22.38 -28.47
CA ASN A 194 22.27 -22.71 -27.36
C ASN A 194 22.05 -24.14 -26.79
N GLY A 195 21.11 -24.91 -27.34
CA GLY A 195 20.83 -26.29 -26.93
C GLY A 195 20.07 -26.44 -25.61
N THR A 196 19.62 -25.35 -24.97
CA THR A 196 19.04 -25.37 -23.61
C THR A 196 17.58 -25.84 -23.52
N GLY A 197 17.01 -26.30 -24.62
CA GLY A 197 15.63 -26.79 -24.70
C GLY A 197 14.90 -26.33 -25.95
N THR A 198 13.57 -26.43 -25.93
CA THR A 198 12.69 -25.86 -26.95
C THR A 198 12.27 -24.44 -26.59
N LEU A 199 11.79 -23.69 -27.58
CA LEU A 199 11.22 -22.37 -27.32
C LEU A 199 10.00 -22.43 -26.40
N GLU A 200 9.17 -23.48 -26.50
CA GLU A 200 8.05 -23.71 -25.58
C GLU A 200 8.53 -23.84 -24.13
N GLN A 201 9.67 -24.49 -23.89
CA GLN A 201 10.23 -24.61 -22.55
C GLN A 201 10.81 -23.28 -22.04
N LEU A 202 11.43 -22.47 -22.90
CA LEU A 202 11.88 -21.12 -22.56
C LEU A 202 10.70 -20.21 -22.23
N TRP A 203 9.72 -20.15 -23.12
CA TRP A 203 8.48 -19.41 -22.91
C TRP A 203 7.73 -19.90 -21.67
N SER A 204 7.63 -21.22 -21.46
CA SER A 204 7.03 -21.80 -20.26
C SER A 204 7.80 -21.44 -18.99
N LYS A 205 9.13 -21.31 -19.02
CA LYS A 205 9.91 -20.78 -17.89
C LYS A 205 9.60 -19.31 -17.63
N HIS A 206 9.45 -18.50 -18.68
CA HIS A 206 9.00 -17.11 -18.53
C HIS A 206 7.57 -17.02 -17.96
N SER A 207 6.67 -17.94 -18.32
CA SER A 207 5.31 -17.99 -17.76
C SER A 207 5.22 -18.68 -16.38
N GLN A 208 6.11 -19.63 -16.07
CA GLN A 208 6.19 -20.35 -14.79
C GLN A 208 7.08 -19.68 -13.74
N ASN A 209 7.86 -18.66 -14.11
CA ASN A 209 8.43 -17.70 -13.17
C ASN A 209 7.35 -16.93 -12.37
N GLY A 210 6.06 -17.14 -12.65
CA GLY A 210 4.92 -16.71 -11.84
C GLY A 210 4.44 -17.70 -10.77
N ALA A 211 4.98 -18.93 -10.70
CA ALA A 211 4.65 -19.87 -9.63
C ALA A 211 5.65 -19.71 -8.48
N PHE A 212 5.17 -19.13 -7.38
CA PHE A 212 5.96 -18.95 -6.16
C PHE A 212 6.58 -20.28 -5.67
N LYS A 213 7.86 -20.25 -5.29
CA LYS A 213 8.54 -21.34 -4.59
C LYS A 213 8.83 -20.93 -3.13
N PRO A 214 8.53 -21.79 -2.13
CA PRO A 214 8.82 -21.51 -0.72
C PRO A 214 10.31 -21.58 -0.40
N GLN A 215 11.04 -20.57 -0.85
CA GLN A 215 12.47 -20.40 -0.64
C GLN A 215 12.78 -18.92 -0.33
N THR A 216 13.93 -18.66 0.26
CA THR A 216 14.35 -17.30 0.63
C THR A 216 14.76 -16.46 -0.58
N LEU A 217 15.23 -17.08 -1.67
CA LEU A 217 15.59 -16.37 -2.90
C LEU A 217 14.34 -16.09 -3.76
N GLN A 218 13.99 -14.82 -3.92
CA GLN A 218 12.85 -14.36 -4.73
C GLN A 218 13.26 -13.29 -5.75
N GLN A 219 12.55 -13.24 -6.86
CA GLN A 219 12.77 -12.25 -7.92
C GLN A 219 11.77 -11.09 -7.78
N THR A 220 12.29 -9.87 -7.77
CA THR A 220 11.47 -8.65 -7.91
C THR A 220 11.68 -8.05 -9.31
N LYS A 221 10.85 -7.07 -9.69
CA LYS A 221 11.02 -6.24 -10.90
C LYS A 221 12.38 -5.55 -10.94
N TYR A 222 13.01 -5.29 -9.79
CA TYR A 222 14.26 -4.53 -9.69
C TYR A 222 15.50 -5.43 -9.54
N GLY A 223 15.34 -6.70 -9.18
CA GLY A 223 16.44 -7.64 -8.97
C GLY A 223 16.09 -8.76 -7.98
N ALA A 224 17.01 -9.71 -7.82
CA ALA A 224 16.82 -10.82 -6.89
C ALA A 224 17.09 -10.37 -5.45
N ILE A 225 16.33 -10.90 -4.50
CA ILE A 225 16.52 -10.72 -3.06
C ILE A 225 16.59 -12.06 -2.33
N ASP A 226 17.45 -12.17 -1.33
CA ASP A 226 17.56 -13.35 -0.47
C ASP A 226 17.17 -13.01 0.97
N GLY A 227 16.09 -13.62 1.44
CA GLY A 227 15.53 -13.43 2.78
C GLY A 227 16.08 -14.41 3.81
N LYS A 228 15.33 -14.62 4.89
CA LYS A 228 15.61 -15.61 5.93
C LYS A 228 14.39 -16.41 6.32
N THR A 229 14.62 -17.59 6.90
CA THR A 229 13.58 -18.43 7.48
C THR A 229 13.45 -18.14 8.96
N TYR A 230 12.22 -18.05 9.45
CA TYR A 230 11.87 -17.99 10.86
C TYR A 230 11.30 -19.35 11.28
N GLU A 231 12.18 -20.30 11.59
CA GLU A 231 11.81 -21.71 11.85
C GLU A 231 10.75 -21.86 12.96
N GLN A 232 10.90 -21.10 14.05
CA GLN A 232 9.96 -21.12 15.19
C GLN A 232 8.53 -20.74 14.78
N PHE A 233 8.38 -19.90 13.76
CA PHE A 233 7.09 -19.46 13.24
C PHE A 233 6.66 -20.22 12.00
N GLY A 234 7.56 -20.97 11.35
CA GLY A 234 7.29 -21.61 10.06
C GLY A 234 7.02 -20.57 8.97
N THR A 235 7.76 -19.46 8.96
CA THR A 235 7.59 -18.35 8.00
C THR A 235 8.90 -18.00 7.29
N LEU A 236 8.77 -17.33 6.15
CA LEU A 236 9.87 -16.69 5.41
C LEU A 236 9.75 -15.19 5.57
N GLY A 237 10.89 -14.50 5.67
CA GLY A 237 10.95 -13.05 5.79
C GLY A 237 11.99 -12.41 4.86
N TRP A 238 11.66 -11.22 4.35
CA TRP A 238 12.56 -10.35 3.60
C TRP A 238 12.51 -8.97 4.23
N LEU A 239 13.62 -8.56 4.85
CA LEU A 239 13.72 -7.32 5.61
C LEU A 239 14.55 -6.30 4.84
N GLY A 240 14.17 -5.02 4.92
CA GLY A 240 14.91 -3.93 4.28
C GLY A 240 14.88 -3.97 2.75
N VAL A 241 13.75 -4.36 2.15
CA VAL A 241 13.57 -4.39 0.69
C VAL A 241 13.28 -2.97 0.19
N PRO A 242 14.09 -2.41 -0.74
CA PRO A 242 13.85 -1.07 -1.27
C PRO A 242 12.57 -1.05 -2.10
N TYR A 243 11.65 -0.16 -1.76
CA TYR A 243 10.47 0.07 -2.61
C TYR A 243 10.54 1.40 -3.37
N ALA A 244 11.47 2.28 -3.01
CA ALA A 244 11.74 3.54 -3.69
C ALA A 244 13.23 3.88 -3.69
N ALA A 245 13.63 4.82 -4.55
CA ALA A 245 14.95 5.43 -4.50
C ALA A 245 15.12 6.24 -3.19
N PRO A 246 16.34 6.31 -2.63
CA PRO A 246 16.61 7.12 -1.44
C PRO A 246 16.21 8.59 -1.64
N PRO A 247 15.36 9.18 -0.79
CA PRO A 247 14.85 10.54 -0.96
C PRO A 247 15.84 11.59 -0.42
N VAL A 248 17.09 11.50 -0.84
CA VAL A 248 18.21 12.34 -0.38
C VAL A 248 18.58 13.41 -1.40
N GLY A 249 19.19 14.50 -0.92
CA GLY A 249 19.66 15.60 -1.78
C GLY A 249 18.54 16.18 -2.65
N GLU A 250 18.69 16.08 -3.97
CA GLU A 250 17.71 16.58 -4.95
C GLU A 250 16.35 15.87 -4.89
N LEU A 251 16.28 14.69 -4.27
CA LEU A 251 15.04 13.93 -4.07
C LEU A 251 14.37 14.21 -2.72
N ARG A 252 15.02 14.98 -1.83
CA ARG A 252 14.37 15.48 -0.61
C ARG A 252 13.17 16.33 -1.02
N TRP A 253 12.02 16.12 -0.37
CA TRP A 253 10.76 16.82 -0.71
C TRP A 253 10.37 16.73 -2.18
N LYS A 254 10.48 15.54 -2.76
CA LYS A 254 9.85 15.15 -4.03
C LYS A 254 9.04 13.88 -3.87
N ALA A 255 8.17 13.61 -4.83
CA ALA A 255 7.49 12.33 -4.94
C ALA A 255 8.52 11.20 -5.04
N PRO A 256 8.29 10.06 -4.36
CA PRO A 256 9.24 8.96 -4.36
C PRO A 256 9.36 8.33 -5.74
N GLN A 257 10.60 8.06 -6.15
CA GLN A 257 10.90 7.45 -7.44
C GLN A 257 11.09 5.94 -7.33
N GLU A 258 11.02 5.22 -8.44
CA GLU A 258 11.37 3.80 -8.45
C GLU A 258 12.83 3.58 -8.03
N PRO A 259 13.14 2.50 -7.29
CA PRO A 259 14.52 2.15 -7.02
C PRO A 259 15.22 1.77 -8.33
N LYS A 260 16.53 2.05 -8.41
CA LYS A 260 17.35 1.54 -9.52
C LYS A 260 17.38 0.02 -9.46
N ALA A 261 17.21 -0.62 -10.62
CA ALA A 261 17.42 -2.06 -10.72
C ALA A 261 18.88 -2.42 -10.41
N TRP A 262 19.10 -3.60 -9.83
CA TRP A 262 20.43 -4.11 -9.48
C TRP A 262 20.69 -5.45 -10.16
N THR A 263 21.97 -5.76 -10.35
CA THR A 263 22.44 -7.07 -10.81
C THR A 263 22.81 -7.95 -9.63
N GLY A 264 22.68 -9.27 -9.79
CA GLY A 264 22.93 -10.23 -8.72
C GLY A 264 21.82 -10.27 -7.67
N THR A 265 22.16 -10.79 -6.49
CA THR A 265 21.24 -10.99 -5.36
C THR A 265 21.54 -9.99 -4.26
N ARG A 266 20.52 -9.29 -3.79
CA ARG A 266 20.60 -8.41 -2.61
C ARG A 266 20.17 -9.17 -1.36
N GLU A 267 20.96 -9.06 -0.29
CA GLU A 267 20.61 -9.58 1.02
C GLU A 267 19.45 -8.78 1.63
N ALA A 268 18.40 -9.46 2.07
CA ALA A 268 17.20 -8.91 2.70
C ALA A 268 16.94 -9.63 4.03
N LYS A 269 17.98 -9.73 4.87
CA LYS A 269 17.95 -10.48 6.15
C LYS A 269 17.84 -9.59 7.38
N GLU A 270 18.10 -8.29 7.23
CA GLU A 270 18.14 -7.31 8.32
C GLU A 270 17.22 -6.12 8.03
N PHE A 271 16.65 -5.54 9.07
CA PHE A 271 15.86 -4.32 8.93
C PHE A 271 16.73 -3.17 8.43
N ALA A 272 16.20 -2.38 7.49
CA ALA A 272 16.84 -1.13 7.10
C ALA A 272 16.73 -0.06 8.19
N ALA A 273 17.46 1.04 8.02
CA ALA A 273 17.38 2.18 8.92
C ALA A 273 15.95 2.74 9.03
N ASN A 274 15.58 3.17 10.24
CA ASN A 274 14.36 3.96 10.47
C ASN A 274 14.41 5.25 9.63
N SER A 275 13.24 5.83 9.32
CA SER A 275 13.21 7.22 8.86
C SER A 275 13.77 8.15 9.93
N LEU A 276 14.53 9.17 9.51
CA LEU A 276 15.16 10.11 10.43
C LEU A 276 14.09 10.81 11.28
N GLN A 277 14.23 10.67 12.60
CA GLN A 277 13.23 11.10 13.57
C GLN A 277 13.88 11.50 14.90
N ILE A 278 13.11 12.17 15.76
CA ILE A 278 13.54 12.48 17.12
C ILE A 278 13.63 11.19 17.94
N SER A 279 14.70 11.04 18.72
CA SER A 279 14.90 9.96 19.69
C SER A 279 15.44 10.55 21.00
N GLY A 280 14.56 10.70 21.99
CA GLY A 280 14.90 11.37 23.25
C GLY A 280 15.36 12.81 23.03
N LYS A 281 16.61 13.12 23.41
CA LYS A 281 17.26 14.44 23.20
C LYS A 281 18.07 14.52 21.91
N SER A 282 18.06 13.47 21.08
CA SER A 282 18.85 13.37 19.85
C SER A 282 17.96 12.97 18.66
N THR A 283 18.57 12.59 17.54
CA THR A 283 17.90 12.02 16.37
C THR A 283 18.45 10.63 16.07
N ALA A 284 17.63 9.81 15.43
CA ALA A 284 18.01 8.46 14.99
C ALA A 284 17.38 8.15 13.63
N GLY A 285 18.02 7.27 12.85
CA GLY A 285 17.55 6.88 11.53
C GLY A 285 18.34 7.54 10.39
N SER A 286 17.77 7.48 9.19
CA SER A 286 18.36 7.96 7.94
C SER A 286 17.28 8.55 7.03
N GLU A 287 17.67 9.45 6.14
CA GLU A 287 16.80 9.86 5.03
C GLU A 287 16.62 8.73 4.02
N ASP A 288 17.66 7.92 3.79
CA ASP A 288 17.56 6.66 3.05
C ASP A 288 16.81 5.63 3.90
N SER A 289 15.49 5.69 3.87
CA SER A 289 14.59 4.92 4.74
C SER A 289 13.39 4.30 4.02
N LEU A 290 13.27 4.43 2.69
CA LEU A 290 12.11 3.94 1.91
C LEU A 290 12.21 2.44 1.62
N TYR A 291 12.05 1.67 2.69
CA TYR A 291 12.15 0.21 2.73
C TYR A 291 10.88 -0.42 3.28
N LEU A 292 10.60 -1.65 2.85
CA LEU A 292 9.54 -2.48 3.41
C LEU A 292 10.09 -3.83 3.85
N ASN A 293 9.34 -4.50 4.73
CA ASN A 293 9.62 -5.84 5.22
C ASN A 293 8.44 -6.74 4.89
N ILE A 294 8.69 -7.99 4.51
CA ILE A 294 7.69 -8.94 4.04
C ILE A 294 7.81 -10.22 4.87
N TRP A 295 6.69 -10.74 5.36
CA TRP A 295 6.60 -12.05 6.00
C TRP A 295 5.47 -12.88 5.38
N ARG A 296 5.72 -14.18 5.19
CA ARG A 296 4.70 -15.12 4.72
C ARG A 296 4.88 -16.51 5.36
N PRO A 297 3.81 -17.33 5.46
CA PRO A 297 3.93 -18.75 5.80
C PRO A 297 4.92 -19.47 4.88
N ASN A 298 5.82 -20.30 5.41
CA ASN A 298 6.74 -21.12 4.64
C ASN A 298 6.01 -22.35 4.04
N THR A 299 5.06 -22.09 3.16
CA THR A 299 4.24 -23.10 2.47
C THR A 299 4.23 -22.86 0.96
N SER A 300 3.78 -23.82 0.17
CA SER A 300 3.59 -23.65 -1.28
C SER A 300 2.31 -22.87 -1.64
N SER A 301 1.58 -22.33 -0.66
CA SER A 301 0.33 -21.59 -0.91
C SER A 301 0.58 -20.33 -1.73
N THR A 302 -0.27 -20.14 -2.74
CA THR A 302 -0.29 -18.97 -3.63
C THR A 302 -1.62 -18.24 -3.54
N LYS A 303 -1.69 -17.03 -4.11
CA LYS A 303 -2.86 -16.14 -4.05
C LYS A 303 -3.28 -15.86 -2.60
N LEU A 304 -2.28 -15.73 -1.72
CA LEU A 304 -2.50 -15.34 -0.33
C LEU A 304 -2.95 -13.88 -0.26
N PRO A 305 -3.91 -13.52 0.61
CA PRO A 305 -4.21 -12.11 0.85
C PRO A 305 -2.97 -11.39 1.39
N VAL A 306 -2.88 -10.10 1.10
CA VAL A 306 -1.74 -9.27 1.47
C VAL A 306 -2.23 -8.16 2.39
N MET A 307 -1.59 -7.99 3.54
CA MET A 307 -1.79 -6.85 4.44
C MET A 307 -0.55 -5.96 4.41
N VAL A 308 -0.73 -4.69 4.05
CA VAL A 308 0.33 -3.67 4.09
C VAL A 308 0.06 -2.76 5.28
N PHE A 309 1.02 -2.64 6.19
CA PHE A 309 0.88 -1.96 7.46
C PHE A 309 1.71 -0.67 7.51
N LEU A 310 1.05 0.44 7.85
CA LEU A 310 1.65 1.74 8.13
C LEU A 310 1.71 1.95 9.65
N HIS A 311 2.90 2.20 10.18
CA HIS A 311 3.12 2.35 11.62
C HIS A 311 2.57 3.67 12.19
N GLY A 312 2.39 3.71 13.52
CA GLY A 312 2.01 4.93 14.24
C GLY A 312 3.20 5.84 14.56
N GLY A 313 2.98 6.80 15.46
CA GLY A 313 4.01 7.76 15.92
C GLY A 313 3.76 9.21 15.52
N GLY A 314 2.48 9.60 15.33
CA GLY A 314 2.09 10.99 15.08
C GLY A 314 2.62 11.57 13.76
N ASN A 315 3.01 10.72 12.81
CA ASN A 315 3.74 11.09 11.59
C ASN A 315 5.07 11.81 11.86
N MET A 316 5.66 11.62 13.05
CA MET A 316 6.91 12.21 13.50
C MET A 316 7.95 11.15 13.89
N THR A 317 7.49 10.02 14.41
CA THR A 317 8.31 8.90 14.87
C THR A 317 7.70 7.55 14.44
N GLY A 318 8.39 6.46 14.76
CA GLY A 318 8.00 5.08 14.47
C GLY A 318 8.80 4.45 13.33
N SER A 319 8.66 3.14 13.18
CA SER A 319 9.26 2.38 12.10
C SER A 319 8.46 1.13 11.75
N GLY A 320 8.52 0.70 10.49
CA GLY A 320 8.00 -0.59 10.05
C GLY A 320 8.64 -1.78 10.78
N LYS A 321 9.83 -1.64 11.36
CA LYS A 321 10.43 -2.72 12.18
C LYS A 321 9.68 -2.95 13.49
N ASP A 322 8.94 -1.95 13.98
CA ASP A 322 8.20 -2.04 15.25
C ASP A 322 6.95 -2.94 15.10
N PHE A 323 6.58 -3.30 13.86
CA PHE A 323 5.52 -4.25 13.55
C PHE A 323 6.12 -5.53 12.94
N GLN A 324 6.47 -6.49 13.80
CA GLN A 324 7.02 -7.78 13.39
C GLN A 324 5.89 -8.73 12.97
N GLY A 325 5.88 -9.09 11.68
CA GLY A 325 4.74 -9.75 11.03
C GLY A 325 4.77 -11.26 10.99
N GLU A 326 5.83 -11.92 11.47
CA GLU A 326 6.06 -13.35 11.26
C GLU A 326 4.99 -14.25 11.91
N GLN A 327 4.64 -14.00 13.16
CA GLN A 327 3.61 -14.79 13.85
C GLN A 327 2.22 -14.50 13.27
N LEU A 328 1.94 -13.23 12.96
CA LEU A 328 0.67 -12.85 12.34
C LEU A 328 0.49 -13.48 10.95
N ALA A 329 1.55 -13.52 10.13
CA ALA A 329 1.55 -14.17 8.83
C ALA A 329 1.20 -15.65 8.93
N ARG A 330 1.77 -16.36 9.91
CA ARG A 330 1.42 -17.75 10.23
C ARG A 330 -0.05 -17.87 10.65
N ASN A 331 -0.48 -17.10 11.64
CA ASN A 331 -1.82 -17.25 12.25
C ASN A 331 -2.95 -16.94 11.25
N THR A 332 -2.72 -15.97 10.38
CA THR A 332 -3.70 -15.57 9.35
C THR A 332 -3.56 -16.35 8.04
N ASN A 333 -2.46 -17.07 7.84
CA ASN A 333 -2.07 -17.61 6.53
C ASN A 333 -2.16 -16.53 5.44
N SER A 334 -1.41 -15.44 5.61
CA SER A 334 -1.42 -14.29 4.71
C SER A 334 -0.02 -13.72 4.55
N ILE A 335 0.18 -12.82 3.59
CA ILE A 335 1.43 -12.06 3.48
C ILE A 335 1.27 -10.76 4.26
N ILE A 336 2.17 -10.52 5.20
CA ILE A 336 2.21 -9.32 6.02
C ILE A 336 3.39 -8.46 5.57
N ILE A 337 3.15 -7.17 5.35
CA ILE A 337 4.15 -6.21 4.93
C ILE A 337 4.13 -5.02 5.87
N SER A 338 5.27 -4.63 6.43
CA SER A 338 5.42 -3.36 7.16
C SER A 338 6.21 -2.36 6.32
N VAL A 339 5.88 -1.08 6.37
CA VAL A 339 6.51 -0.05 5.53
C VAL A 339 7.16 1.03 6.40
N ASN A 340 8.40 1.40 6.10
CA ASN A 340 8.98 2.67 6.53
C ASN A 340 8.62 3.76 5.51
N TYR A 341 8.21 4.94 5.96
CA TYR A 341 7.90 6.09 5.12
C TYR A 341 8.50 7.37 5.73
N ARG A 342 8.64 8.45 4.95
CA ARG A 342 9.18 9.71 5.49
C ARG A 342 8.28 10.29 6.58
N LEU A 343 8.92 10.78 7.64
CA LEU A 343 8.25 11.35 8.82
C LEU A 343 8.63 12.83 9.02
N GLY A 344 7.92 13.50 9.90
CA GLY A 344 8.16 14.88 10.31
C GLY A 344 8.29 15.83 9.14
N ALA A 345 9.20 16.80 9.27
CA ALA A 345 9.50 17.76 8.22
C ALA A 345 10.02 17.12 6.91
N LEU A 346 10.45 15.86 6.91
CA LEU A 346 10.87 15.17 5.69
C LEU A 346 9.68 14.55 4.95
N GLY A 347 8.64 14.15 5.69
CA GLY A 347 7.42 13.53 5.17
C GLY A 347 6.29 14.52 4.89
N PHE A 348 6.20 15.60 5.67
CA PHE A 348 5.12 16.58 5.56
C PHE A 348 5.69 17.99 5.73
N PHE A 349 5.81 18.73 4.62
CA PHE A 349 6.42 20.06 4.60
C PHE A 349 5.93 20.89 3.42
N GLN A 350 5.54 22.14 3.69
CA GLN A 350 5.04 23.07 2.69
C GLN A 350 5.95 24.30 2.65
N ASN A 351 6.44 24.65 1.47
CA ASN A 351 7.13 25.91 1.27
C ASN A 351 7.06 26.31 -0.20
N ALA A 352 6.70 27.56 -0.49
CA ALA A 352 6.65 28.08 -1.85
C ALA A 352 7.96 27.93 -2.65
N ALA A 353 9.13 27.97 -2.00
CA ALA A 353 10.42 27.81 -2.68
C ALA A 353 10.67 26.38 -3.21
N LEU A 354 9.94 25.38 -2.70
CA LEU A 354 10.08 23.99 -3.15
C LEU A 354 9.18 23.65 -4.35
N LYS A 355 8.35 24.60 -4.82
CA LYS A 355 7.41 24.37 -5.93
C LYS A 355 8.17 24.24 -7.25
N THR A 356 8.04 23.08 -7.87
CA THR A 356 8.65 22.66 -9.13
C THR A 356 7.70 22.83 -10.33
N GLY A 357 6.40 22.98 -10.08
CA GLY A 357 5.34 22.92 -11.09
C GLY A 357 4.82 21.49 -11.35
N ASN A 358 5.47 20.46 -10.79
CA ASN A 358 4.91 19.11 -10.74
C ASN A 358 3.99 18.98 -9.53
N SER A 359 2.71 18.67 -9.76
CA SER A 359 1.70 18.68 -8.70
C SER A 359 1.92 17.66 -7.58
N LEU A 360 2.65 16.57 -7.82
CA LEU A 360 2.99 15.59 -6.78
C LEU A 360 4.18 16.06 -5.94
N ASP A 361 5.22 16.59 -6.58
CA ASP A 361 6.37 17.18 -5.89
C ASP A 361 5.94 18.41 -5.07
N ASP A 362 4.96 19.16 -5.57
CA ASP A 362 4.47 20.37 -4.94
C ASP A 362 3.45 20.10 -3.81
N SER A 363 3.08 18.84 -3.56
CA SER A 363 1.96 18.50 -2.67
C SER A 363 2.26 18.71 -1.18
N GLY A 364 3.54 18.62 -0.78
CA GLY A 364 3.95 18.58 0.62
C GLY A 364 3.56 17.31 1.39
N ASN A 365 2.88 16.35 0.76
CA ASN A 365 2.38 15.10 1.37
C ASN A 365 3.31 13.90 1.08
N TYR A 366 4.61 14.10 1.22
CA TYR A 366 5.64 13.14 0.80
C TYR A 366 5.53 11.78 1.51
N GLY A 367 5.21 11.74 2.81
CA GLY A 367 5.00 10.50 3.56
C GLY A 367 3.78 9.70 3.05
N LEU A 368 2.73 10.38 2.60
CA LEU A 368 1.57 9.70 1.99
C LEU A 368 1.88 9.21 0.57
N LEU A 369 2.67 9.98 -0.20
CA LEU A 369 3.20 9.55 -1.50
C LEU A 369 4.10 8.31 -1.37
N ASP A 370 4.88 8.22 -0.30
CA ASP A 370 5.67 7.04 0.04
C ASP A 370 4.79 5.81 0.25
N ALA A 371 3.66 5.94 0.95
CA ALA A 371 2.70 4.85 1.11
C ALA A 371 2.09 4.40 -0.23
N PHE A 372 1.74 5.34 -1.12
CA PHE A 372 1.27 4.99 -2.48
C PHE A 372 2.33 4.26 -3.29
N ARG A 373 3.59 4.68 -3.18
CA ARG A 373 4.70 4.03 -3.89
C ARG A 373 4.98 2.63 -3.34
N ALA A 374 4.86 2.40 -2.04
CA ALA A 374 4.94 1.08 -1.44
C ALA A 374 3.80 0.16 -1.93
N LEU A 375 2.57 0.67 -2.00
CA LEU A 375 1.45 -0.08 -2.56
C LEU A 375 1.63 -0.40 -4.05
N ALA A 376 2.16 0.53 -4.84
CA ALA A 376 2.51 0.28 -6.24
C ALA A 376 3.60 -0.81 -6.36
N TRP A 377 4.58 -0.82 -5.45
CA TRP A 377 5.58 -1.90 -5.37
C TRP A 377 4.91 -3.25 -5.10
N VAL A 378 3.94 -3.31 -4.18
CA VAL A 378 3.17 -4.53 -3.89
C VAL A 378 2.44 -5.00 -5.14
N GLN A 379 1.75 -4.11 -5.84
CA GLN A 379 1.05 -4.45 -7.10
C GLN A 379 2.00 -5.04 -8.16
N ASP A 380 3.21 -4.51 -8.26
CA ASP A 380 4.21 -4.94 -9.25
C ASP A 380 4.90 -6.28 -8.90
N ASN A 381 5.03 -6.62 -7.60
CA ASN A 381 5.96 -7.66 -7.15
C ASN A 381 5.32 -8.80 -6.35
N ILE A 382 4.17 -8.60 -5.70
CA ILE A 382 3.74 -9.50 -4.62
C ILE A 382 3.33 -10.90 -5.10
N GLU A 383 2.96 -11.06 -6.37
CA GLU A 383 2.71 -12.37 -6.97
C GLU A 383 3.97 -13.25 -6.94
N GLY A 384 5.17 -12.64 -7.05
CA GLY A 384 6.45 -13.31 -6.90
C GLY A 384 6.70 -13.87 -5.50
N PHE A 385 5.93 -13.44 -4.49
CA PHE A 385 5.95 -13.95 -3.11
C PHE A 385 4.73 -14.85 -2.82
N GLY A 386 3.95 -15.20 -3.84
CA GLY A 386 2.73 -16.00 -3.71
C GLY A 386 1.51 -15.20 -3.24
N GLY A 387 1.57 -13.87 -3.24
CA GLY A 387 0.46 -13.00 -2.86
C GLY A 387 -0.55 -12.79 -3.99
N ASP A 388 -1.76 -12.36 -3.61
CA ASP A 388 -2.79 -11.92 -4.53
C ASP A 388 -2.86 -10.39 -4.56
N LYS A 389 -2.41 -9.80 -5.66
CA LYS A 389 -2.48 -8.35 -5.90
C LYS A 389 -3.92 -7.80 -6.01
N GLY A 390 -4.90 -8.69 -6.26
CA GLY A 390 -6.33 -8.36 -6.25
C GLY A 390 -6.96 -8.46 -4.86
N ASN A 391 -6.18 -8.85 -3.84
CA ASN A 391 -6.64 -9.04 -2.46
C ASN A 391 -5.67 -8.37 -1.46
N VAL A 392 -5.51 -7.05 -1.61
CA VAL A 392 -4.63 -6.23 -0.77
C VAL A 392 -5.48 -5.47 0.26
N THR A 393 -5.05 -5.51 1.52
CA THR A 393 -5.59 -4.74 2.63
C THR A 393 -4.56 -3.72 3.08
N LEU A 394 -4.89 -2.44 3.01
CA LEU A 394 -4.07 -1.40 3.62
C LEU A 394 -4.50 -1.23 5.08
N ALA A 395 -3.57 -1.37 6.00
CA ALA A 395 -3.79 -1.26 7.43
C ALA A 395 -2.83 -0.23 8.03
N GLY A 396 -3.21 0.37 9.15
CA GLY A 396 -2.29 1.20 9.91
C GLY A 396 -2.73 1.40 11.34
N GLN A 397 -1.82 1.93 12.14
CA GLN A 397 -2.03 2.22 13.57
C GLN A 397 -1.81 3.71 13.85
N SER A 398 -2.64 4.32 14.70
CA SER A 398 -2.52 5.73 15.10
C SER A 398 -2.41 6.68 13.91
N ALA A 399 -1.29 7.39 13.73
CA ALA A 399 -1.06 8.25 12.58
C ALA A 399 -1.07 7.48 11.25
N GLY A 400 -0.45 6.30 11.17
CA GLY A 400 -0.55 5.43 10.00
C GLY A 400 -1.99 5.00 9.71
N ALA A 401 -2.84 4.85 10.72
CA ALA A 401 -4.28 4.60 10.53
C ALA A 401 -5.00 5.83 9.92
N ARG A 402 -4.59 7.06 10.26
CA ARG A 402 -5.10 8.27 9.60
C ARG A 402 -4.62 8.38 8.17
N ASP A 403 -3.37 8.00 7.92
CA ASP A 403 -2.83 7.93 6.55
C ASP A 403 -3.65 6.94 5.72
N VAL A 404 -4.00 5.76 6.26
CA VAL A 404 -4.94 4.81 5.63
C VAL A 404 -6.27 5.49 5.30
N LEU A 405 -6.89 6.18 6.26
CA LEU A 405 -8.16 6.88 6.02
C LEU A 405 -8.01 8.00 4.97
N ALA A 406 -6.90 8.73 4.96
CA ALA A 406 -6.61 9.74 3.93
C ALA A 406 -6.43 9.11 2.53
N THR A 407 -5.91 7.89 2.43
CA THR A 407 -5.87 7.20 1.12
C THR A 407 -7.26 6.91 0.57
N LEU A 408 -8.29 6.73 1.42
CA LEU A 408 -9.65 6.51 0.94
C LEU A 408 -10.14 7.69 0.12
N ILE A 409 -9.86 8.93 0.55
CA ILE A 409 -10.29 10.14 -0.16
C ILE A 409 -9.31 10.57 -1.26
N SER A 410 -8.10 10.01 -1.30
CA SER A 410 -7.12 10.34 -2.32
C SER A 410 -7.49 9.73 -3.69
N PRO A 411 -7.41 10.50 -4.80
CA PRO A 411 -7.59 9.93 -6.14
C PRO A 411 -6.46 8.96 -6.53
N LEU A 412 -5.30 9.01 -5.87
CA LEU A 412 -4.12 8.20 -6.17
C LEU A 412 -4.22 6.76 -5.66
N SER A 413 -5.18 6.46 -4.77
CA SER A 413 -5.36 5.12 -4.21
C SER A 413 -6.03 4.13 -5.15
N LYS A 414 -6.56 4.61 -6.28
CA LYS A 414 -7.41 3.81 -7.17
C LYS A 414 -6.70 2.54 -7.66
N GLY A 415 -7.23 1.39 -7.27
CA GLY A 415 -6.75 0.07 -7.69
C GLY A 415 -5.54 -0.45 -6.91
N LEU A 416 -5.06 0.27 -5.89
CA LEU A 416 -3.89 -0.13 -5.11
C LEU A 416 -4.22 -1.11 -3.97
N TYR A 417 -5.44 -1.06 -3.43
CA TYR A 417 -5.94 -1.97 -2.41
C TYR A 417 -7.46 -2.18 -2.50
N GLN A 418 -7.95 -3.22 -1.83
CA GLN A 418 -9.35 -3.65 -1.86
C GLN A 418 -10.04 -3.61 -0.50
N LYS A 419 -9.29 -3.43 0.60
CA LYS A 419 -9.79 -3.31 1.98
C LYS A 419 -8.94 -2.34 2.79
N ALA A 420 -9.53 -1.73 3.81
CA ALA A 420 -8.83 -0.85 4.72
C ALA A 420 -9.00 -1.27 6.18
N ILE A 421 -7.97 -1.08 6.99
CA ILE A 421 -8.04 -1.23 8.45
C ILE A 421 -7.41 0.00 9.11
N ALA A 422 -8.14 0.63 10.02
CA ALA A 422 -7.65 1.76 10.80
C ALA A 422 -7.69 1.42 12.29
N PHE A 423 -6.54 1.06 12.86
CA PHE A 423 -6.39 0.86 14.30
C PHE A 423 -6.12 2.21 14.97
N SER A 424 -7.09 2.72 15.72
CA SER A 424 -6.99 4.01 16.42
C SER A 424 -6.71 5.20 15.49
N GLY A 425 -7.34 5.25 14.33
CA GLY A 425 -7.22 6.32 13.35
C GLY A 425 -8.50 7.11 13.20
N GLY A 426 -8.45 8.44 13.37
CA GLY A 426 -9.57 9.33 13.13
C GLY A 426 -9.36 10.27 11.95
N LEU A 427 -10.39 11.06 11.64
CA LEU A 427 -10.43 11.92 10.45
C LEU A 427 -9.77 13.28 10.72
N THR A 428 -8.49 13.43 10.39
CA THR A 428 -7.78 14.72 10.45
C THR A 428 -7.06 15.05 9.15
N THR A 429 -7.14 16.30 8.72
CA THR A 429 -6.36 16.87 7.60
C THR A 429 -6.07 18.34 7.90
N ALA A 430 -4.98 18.88 7.38
CA ALA A 430 -4.65 20.30 7.50
C ALA A 430 -4.83 21.05 6.16
N SER A 431 -4.89 22.37 6.20
CA SER A 431 -4.76 23.20 4.99
C SER A 431 -3.28 23.33 4.58
N PRO A 432 -2.96 23.49 3.28
CA PRO A 432 -1.59 23.81 2.86
C PRO A 432 -1.03 25.08 3.52
N GLU A 433 -1.86 26.09 3.77
CA GLU A 433 -1.47 27.35 4.40
C GLU A 433 -1.05 27.16 5.87
N GLU A 434 -1.74 26.31 6.63
CA GLU A 434 -1.30 25.94 7.98
C GLU A 434 0.06 25.24 7.94
N GLY A 435 0.25 24.37 6.95
CA GLY A 435 1.53 23.71 6.67
C GLY A 435 2.66 24.68 6.38
N GLU A 436 2.41 25.68 5.53
CA GLU A 436 3.40 26.68 5.13
C GLU A 436 3.78 27.55 6.32
N GLN A 437 2.80 28.05 7.09
CA GLN A 437 3.07 28.83 8.30
C GLN A 437 3.95 28.06 9.29
N LYS A 438 3.67 26.78 9.52
CA LYS A 438 4.44 25.96 10.47
C LYS A 438 5.82 25.60 9.95
N SER A 439 5.96 25.43 8.64
CA SER A 439 7.26 25.26 7.99
C SER A 439 8.12 26.52 8.10
N GLU A 440 7.54 27.70 7.91
CA GLU A 440 8.22 28.98 8.14
C GLU A 440 8.62 29.18 9.59
N ASP A 441 7.74 28.88 10.56
CA ASP A 441 8.06 28.93 11.99
C ASP A 441 9.28 28.05 12.32
N ALA A 442 9.36 26.86 11.72
CA ALA A 442 10.49 25.96 11.87
C ALA A 442 11.79 26.52 11.26
N ILE A 443 11.72 27.12 10.07
CA ILE A 443 12.86 27.77 9.42
C ILE A 443 13.35 28.96 10.26
N VAL A 444 12.44 29.79 10.78
CA VAL A 444 12.75 30.91 11.68
C VAL A 444 13.50 30.41 12.92
N LYS A 445 13.02 29.33 13.55
CA LYS A 445 13.68 28.72 14.71
C LYS A 445 15.09 28.25 14.36
N ILE A 446 15.29 27.58 13.22
CA ILE A 446 16.60 27.11 12.76
C ILE A 446 17.55 28.29 12.51
N LEU A 447 17.10 29.36 11.84
CA LEU A 447 17.91 30.54 11.54
C LEU A 447 18.42 31.24 12.82
N VAL A 448 17.56 31.34 13.84
CA VAL A 448 17.95 31.90 15.15
C VAL A 448 18.92 30.98 15.88
N GLN A 449 18.65 29.68 15.91
CA GLN A 449 19.53 28.69 16.55
C GLN A 449 20.93 28.63 15.91
N ASP A 450 21.00 28.86 14.60
CA ASP A 450 22.26 28.87 13.84
C ASP A 450 22.99 30.22 13.89
N GLY A 451 22.44 31.22 14.60
CA GLY A 451 23.00 32.57 14.67
C GLY A 451 22.99 33.33 13.34
N LYS A 452 22.21 32.86 12.35
CA LYS A 452 22.02 33.58 11.07
C LYS A 452 21.11 34.80 11.22
N ALA A 453 20.31 34.83 12.28
CA ALA A 453 19.50 35.96 12.72
C ALA A 453 19.54 36.05 14.25
N ALA A 454 19.51 37.25 14.82
CA ALA A 454 19.54 37.40 16.28
C ALA A 454 18.19 37.08 16.96
N ASN A 455 17.10 37.20 16.22
CA ASN A 455 15.72 37.02 16.70
C ASN A 455 14.78 36.62 15.55
N ALA A 456 13.52 36.33 15.88
CA ALA A 456 12.53 35.88 14.93
C ALA A 456 12.21 36.91 13.82
N ASP A 457 12.24 38.21 14.13
CA ASP A 457 11.93 39.26 13.16
C ASP A 457 13.05 39.40 12.12
N GLU A 458 14.30 39.34 12.56
CA GLU A 458 15.45 39.29 11.67
C GLU A 458 15.48 38.02 10.82
N ALA A 459 15.05 36.88 11.37
CA ALA A 459 14.95 35.62 10.63
C ALA A 459 13.90 35.72 9.52
N LYS A 460 12.71 36.26 9.82
CA LYS A 460 11.67 36.54 8.82
C LYS A 460 12.16 37.51 7.75
N ALA A 461 12.86 38.58 8.15
CA ALA A 461 13.45 39.53 7.21
C ALA A 461 14.55 38.88 6.34
N TRP A 462 15.29 37.90 6.85
CA TRP A 462 16.27 37.13 6.08
C TRP A 462 15.57 36.26 5.03
N ILE A 463 14.50 35.54 5.41
CA ILE A 463 13.71 34.70 4.49
C ILE A 463 13.13 35.56 3.36
N ALA A 464 12.52 36.70 3.70
CA ALA A 464 11.90 37.61 2.73
C ALA A 464 12.88 38.23 1.72
N LYS A 465 14.19 38.24 2.02
CA LYS A 465 15.25 38.72 1.11
C LYS A 465 15.71 37.66 0.11
N GLN A 466 15.35 36.39 0.29
CA GLN A 466 15.79 35.32 -0.60
C GLN A 466 14.89 35.25 -1.84
N THR A 467 15.50 34.99 -2.99
CA THR A 467 14.75 34.48 -4.15
C THR A 467 14.29 33.04 -3.89
N PRO A 468 13.24 32.54 -4.57
CA PRO A 468 12.82 31.14 -4.46
C PRO A 468 13.97 30.14 -4.63
N ALA A 469 14.82 30.33 -5.64
CA ALA A 469 15.96 29.44 -5.90
C ALA A 469 17.02 29.47 -4.77
N GLN A 470 17.28 30.63 -4.17
CA GLN A 470 18.19 30.74 -3.03
C GLN A 470 17.62 30.05 -1.79
N LEU A 471 16.33 30.23 -1.53
CA LEU A 471 15.66 29.60 -0.39
C LEU A 471 15.57 28.08 -0.58
N GLU A 472 15.26 27.59 -1.79
CA GLU A 472 15.30 26.17 -2.12
C GLU A 472 16.70 25.58 -1.84
N THR A 473 17.75 26.23 -2.35
CA THR A 473 19.13 25.80 -2.15
C THR A 473 19.47 25.72 -0.66
N TYR A 474 19.07 26.74 0.12
CA TYR A 474 19.25 26.74 1.56
C TYR A 474 18.52 25.57 2.24
N LEU A 475 17.23 25.36 1.91
CA LEU A 475 16.41 24.31 2.49
C LEU A 475 16.95 22.91 2.18
N ARG A 476 17.37 22.64 0.94
CA ARG A 476 17.98 21.35 0.55
C ARG A 476 19.33 21.13 1.21
N ALA A 477 20.08 22.19 1.50
CA ALA A 477 21.36 22.12 2.20
C ALA A 477 21.23 21.99 3.73
N LEU A 478 20.04 22.19 4.31
CA LEU A 478 19.86 22.07 5.76
C LEU A 478 20.16 20.63 6.23
N PRO A 479 20.89 20.47 7.34
CA PRO A 479 20.99 19.17 8.01
C PRO A 479 19.60 18.66 8.42
N ALA A 480 19.30 17.41 8.06
CA ALA A 480 17.98 16.83 8.25
C ALA A 480 17.60 16.67 9.73
N ASP A 481 18.59 16.49 10.61
CA ASP A 481 18.40 16.42 12.07
C ASP A 481 17.87 17.74 12.66
N LYS A 482 18.29 18.89 12.12
CA LYS A 482 17.76 20.21 12.50
C LYS A 482 16.30 20.37 12.08
N LEU A 483 15.95 19.92 10.87
CA LEU A 483 14.58 19.96 10.37
C LEU A 483 13.63 19.10 11.23
N VAL A 484 14.07 17.88 11.53
CA VAL A 484 13.29 16.91 12.33
C VAL A 484 13.05 17.40 13.76
N THR A 485 14.02 18.10 14.36
CA THR A 485 13.90 18.61 15.74
C THR A 485 13.16 19.96 15.85
N ALA A 486 12.95 20.67 14.74
CA ALA A 486 12.37 22.01 14.75
C ALA A 486 10.91 22.04 15.25
N PHE A 487 10.08 21.06 14.85
CA PHE A 487 8.64 21.00 15.16
C PHE A 487 8.32 20.47 16.57
N GLY A 488 9.29 19.83 17.26
CA GLY A 488 9.08 19.29 18.60
C GLY A 488 8.11 18.10 18.66
N ALA A 489 7.48 17.89 19.82
CA ALA A 489 6.52 16.82 20.04
C ALA A 489 5.07 17.30 19.89
N THR A 490 4.20 16.48 19.31
CA THR A 490 2.83 16.89 18.95
C THR A 490 1.77 16.50 19.98
N ALA A 491 2.02 15.46 20.79
CA ALA A 491 1.12 14.97 21.84
C ALA A 491 -0.36 14.95 21.40
N ILE A 492 -0.63 14.34 20.24
CA ILE A 492 -1.93 14.24 19.58
C ILE A 492 -2.62 15.58 19.22
N ARG A 493 -1.84 16.54 18.71
CA ARG A 493 -2.31 17.85 18.23
C ARG A 493 -1.91 18.08 16.77
N MET A 494 -2.80 18.68 15.98
CA MET A 494 -2.48 19.08 14.60
C MET A 494 -1.79 20.44 14.56
N GLN A 495 -2.10 21.37 15.47
CA GLN A 495 -1.56 22.73 15.43
C GLN A 495 -0.02 22.82 15.44
N PRO A 496 0.72 22.04 16.26
CA PRO A 496 2.19 22.11 16.25
C PRO A 496 2.82 21.50 14.99
N PHE A 497 2.14 20.55 14.35
CA PHE A 497 2.60 19.83 13.17
C PHE A 497 1.43 19.42 12.27
N PRO A 498 0.93 20.36 11.44
CA PRO A 498 -0.10 20.06 10.46
C PRO A 498 0.47 19.13 9.39
N HIS A 499 -0.33 18.15 9.00
CA HIS A 499 0.01 17.14 7.99
C HIS A 499 -1.25 16.68 7.27
N LEU A 500 -1.10 15.83 6.24
CA LEU A 500 -2.20 15.43 5.36
C LEU A 500 -2.89 16.67 4.77
N PHE A 501 -2.09 17.46 4.05
CA PHE A 501 -2.50 18.74 3.49
C PHE A 501 -3.54 18.54 2.39
N ARG A 502 -4.64 19.30 2.43
CA ARG A 502 -5.68 19.32 1.39
C ARG A 502 -5.19 20.10 0.15
N ASP A 503 -4.17 19.58 -0.50
CA ASP A 503 -3.42 20.22 -1.59
C ASP A 503 -4.16 20.23 -2.94
N GLY A 504 -5.20 19.39 -3.08
CA GLY A 504 -5.99 19.25 -4.29
C GLY A 504 -5.44 18.23 -5.30
N THR A 505 -4.24 17.68 -5.08
CA THR A 505 -3.65 16.64 -5.91
C THR A 505 -3.58 15.31 -5.17
N VAL A 506 -2.88 15.26 -4.03
CA VAL A 506 -2.73 14.04 -3.23
C VAL A 506 -3.95 13.84 -2.36
N ILE A 507 -4.40 14.89 -1.66
CA ILE A 507 -5.66 14.92 -0.92
C ILE A 507 -6.56 15.98 -1.54
N PRO A 508 -7.85 15.70 -1.82
CA PRO A 508 -8.78 16.70 -2.34
C PRO A 508 -8.89 17.94 -1.44
N LYS A 509 -9.22 19.09 -2.03
CA LYS A 509 -9.35 20.36 -1.28
C LYS A 509 -10.44 20.29 -0.19
N GLU A 510 -11.47 19.49 -0.44
CA GLU A 510 -12.57 19.23 0.48
C GLU A 510 -12.19 18.27 1.63
N GLY A 511 -11.02 17.62 1.57
CA GLY A 511 -10.59 16.63 2.56
C GLY A 511 -11.62 15.51 2.71
N PHE A 512 -11.97 15.18 3.96
CA PHE A 512 -12.93 14.11 4.25
C PHE A 512 -14.37 14.42 3.83
N ASP A 513 -14.71 15.66 3.45
CA ASP A 513 -16.01 15.96 2.86
C ASP A 513 -16.18 15.40 1.44
N ALA A 514 -15.10 14.93 0.81
CA ALA A 514 -15.18 14.14 -0.41
C ALA A 514 -16.06 12.88 -0.23
N ILE A 515 -16.17 12.34 1.00
CA ILE A 515 -17.02 11.19 1.34
C ILE A 515 -18.50 11.53 1.15
N ASN A 516 -18.94 12.73 1.54
CA ASN A 516 -20.34 13.18 1.42
C ASN A 516 -20.83 13.13 -0.03
N ASN A 517 -19.92 13.38 -0.96
CA ASN A 517 -20.19 13.42 -2.40
C ASN A 517 -19.90 12.07 -3.09
N GLY A 518 -19.55 11.03 -2.33
CA GLY A 518 -19.22 9.70 -2.84
C GLY A 518 -17.92 9.63 -3.65
N LYS A 519 -17.07 10.66 -3.59
CA LYS A 519 -15.81 10.77 -4.35
C LYS A 519 -14.62 10.22 -3.56
N TYR A 520 -14.68 8.93 -3.21
CA TYR A 520 -13.64 8.25 -2.44
C TYR A 520 -13.61 6.76 -2.78
N ALA A 521 -12.55 6.05 -2.40
CA ALA A 521 -12.41 4.61 -2.54
C ALA A 521 -13.37 3.89 -1.58
N LYS A 522 -14.38 3.24 -2.17
CA LYS A 522 -15.38 2.46 -1.45
C LYS A 522 -14.93 1.01 -1.30
N VAL A 523 -14.36 0.70 -0.14
CA VAL A 523 -13.89 -0.64 0.23
C VAL A 523 -14.45 -1.06 1.58
N PRO A 524 -14.47 -2.36 1.94
CA PRO A 524 -14.74 -2.78 3.31
C PRO A 524 -13.71 -2.19 4.27
N VAL A 525 -14.17 -1.75 5.45
CA VAL A 525 -13.33 -1.09 6.45
C VAL A 525 -13.47 -1.77 7.80
N LEU A 526 -12.36 -2.01 8.49
CA LEU A 526 -12.33 -2.41 9.90
C LEU A 526 -11.69 -1.30 10.74
N LEU A 527 -12.38 -0.90 11.80
CA LEU A 527 -11.99 0.19 12.70
C LEU A 527 -11.71 -0.36 14.09
N GLY A 528 -10.60 0.04 14.68
CA GLY A 528 -10.24 -0.32 16.05
C GLY A 528 -10.19 0.91 16.96
N SER A 529 -10.72 0.79 18.17
CA SER A 529 -10.50 1.74 19.27
C SER A 529 -10.34 1.00 20.59
N LEU A 530 -9.90 1.68 21.65
CA LEU A 530 -9.58 1.05 22.93
C LEU A 530 -10.41 1.64 24.08
N GLU A 531 -10.62 0.86 25.14
CA GLU A 531 -11.51 1.24 26.25
C GLU A 531 -10.98 2.46 27.01
N THR A 532 -9.70 2.43 27.40
CA THR A 532 -9.01 3.52 28.09
C THR A 532 -7.97 4.15 27.19
N GLU A 533 -8.33 4.41 25.93
CA GLU A 533 -7.42 4.83 24.87
C GLU A 533 -6.63 6.11 25.18
N PHE A 534 -7.17 7.03 25.99
CA PHE A 534 -6.48 8.25 26.38
C PHE A 534 -5.46 8.06 27.52
N SER A 535 -5.50 6.94 28.23
CA SER A 535 -4.74 6.73 29.47
C SER A 535 -3.22 6.91 29.31
N GLY A 536 -2.60 6.38 28.24
CA GLY A 536 -1.17 6.58 27.98
C GLY A 536 -0.80 8.05 27.77
N PHE A 537 -1.72 8.84 27.20
CA PHE A 537 -1.53 10.29 27.04
C PHE A 537 -1.76 11.06 28.33
N ALA A 538 -2.68 10.61 29.18
CA ALA A 538 -2.89 11.16 30.51
C ALA A 538 -1.71 10.84 31.44
N PHE A 539 -1.15 9.63 31.34
CA PHE A 539 0.01 9.18 32.11
C PHE A 539 1.23 10.10 31.90
N GLY A 540 1.47 10.51 30.65
CA GLY A 540 2.55 11.45 30.31
C GLY A 540 2.17 12.94 30.38
N ASP A 541 0.94 13.28 30.77
CA ASP A 541 0.47 14.67 30.74
C ASP A 541 1.10 15.49 31.90
N PRO A 542 1.59 16.72 31.67
CA PRO A 542 2.21 17.55 32.72
C PRO A 542 1.31 17.84 33.92
N ASN A 543 -0.01 17.73 33.78
CA ASN A 543 -0.95 17.92 34.88
C ASN A 543 -1.05 16.71 35.82
N PHE A 544 -0.60 15.52 35.39
CA PHE A 544 -0.75 14.27 36.14
C PHE A 544 0.58 13.53 36.38
N ALA A 545 1.53 13.60 35.45
CA ALA A 545 2.82 12.93 35.59
C ALA A 545 3.55 13.24 36.92
N PRO A 546 3.55 14.48 37.46
CA PRO A 546 4.16 14.75 38.75
C PRO A 546 3.54 13.95 39.91
N SER A 547 2.20 13.85 39.97
CA SER A 547 1.51 13.14 41.05
C SER A 547 1.60 11.61 40.93
N ILE A 548 1.75 11.10 39.70
CA ILE A 548 2.08 9.70 39.46
C ILE A 548 3.47 9.38 40.02
N ASN A 549 4.44 10.24 39.73
CA ASN A 549 5.86 10.03 40.09
C ASN A 549 6.12 10.18 41.59
N ASP A 550 5.52 11.16 42.25
CA ASP A 550 5.67 11.37 43.69
C ASP A 550 4.73 10.48 44.54
N GLY A 551 3.86 9.70 43.89
CA GLY A 551 2.91 8.78 44.52
C GLY A 551 1.67 9.45 45.11
N THR A 552 1.57 10.78 45.08
CA THR A 552 0.41 11.50 45.64
C THR A 552 -0.89 11.24 44.87
N LEU A 553 -0.82 10.76 43.62
CA LEU A 553 -2.01 10.32 42.89
C LEU A 553 -2.77 9.21 43.64
N PHE A 554 -2.07 8.36 44.40
CA PHE A 554 -2.66 7.23 45.11
C PHE A 554 -3.09 7.56 46.54
N THR A 555 -2.74 8.74 47.06
CA THR A 555 -3.04 9.16 48.44
C THR A 555 -3.94 10.39 48.51
N ASP A 556 -3.95 11.23 47.48
CA ASP A 556 -4.80 12.42 47.35
C ASP A 556 -6.05 12.11 46.52
N GLN A 557 -7.22 12.13 47.17
CA GLN A 557 -8.50 11.80 46.55
C GLN A 557 -8.88 12.75 45.42
N THR A 558 -8.51 14.03 45.50
CA THR A 558 -8.82 15.02 44.46
C THR A 558 -8.02 14.73 43.21
N LYS A 559 -6.71 14.47 43.35
CA LYS A 559 -5.85 14.11 42.22
C LYS A 559 -6.28 12.80 41.58
N ALA A 560 -6.60 11.79 42.39
CA ALA A 560 -7.13 10.51 41.92
C ALA A 560 -8.41 10.69 41.11
N ALA A 561 -9.36 11.48 41.61
CA ALA A 561 -10.63 11.75 40.93
C ALA A 561 -10.44 12.53 39.61
N GLN A 562 -9.56 13.53 39.60
CA GLN A 562 -9.23 14.29 38.38
C GLN A 562 -8.60 13.40 37.31
N TYR A 563 -7.69 12.51 37.69
CA TYR A 563 -7.06 11.57 36.76
C TYR A 563 -8.04 10.51 36.24
N ALA A 564 -8.85 9.93 37.13
CA ALA A 564 -9.90 8.98 36.75
C ALA A 564 -10.90 9.62 35.76
N ALA A 565 -11.29 10.87 36.01
CA ALA A 565 -12.12 11.64 35.09
C ALA A 565 -11.41 11.87 33.74
N ALA A 566 -10.11 12.19 33.74
CA ALA A 566 -9.34 12.33 32.50
C ALA A 566 -9.34 11.03 31.67
N LEU A 567 -9.13 9.88 32.33
CA LEU A 567 -9.16 8.57 31.68
C LEU A 567 -10.54 8.26 31.12
N GLN A 568 -11.60 8.44 31.91
CA GLN A 568 -12.96 8.16 31.50
C GLN A 568 -13.39 9.02 30.31
N TYR A 569 -13.41 10.34 30.47
CA TYR A 569 -13.96 11.25 29.47
C TYR A 569 -13.02 11.45 28.28
N GLY A 570 -11.71 11.45 28.52
CA GLY A 570 -10.71 11.52 27.47
C GLY A 570 -10.77 10.28 26.57
N SER A 571 -10.91 9.09 27.16
CA SER A 571 -11.03 7.85 26.36
C SER A 571 -12.40 7.74 25.70
N GLU A 572 -13.47 8.20 26.35
CA GLU A 572 -14.80 8.28 25.72
C GLU A 572 -14.73 9.12 24.44
N ALA A 573 -14.18 10.34 24.51
CA ALA A 573 -14.05 11.23 23.36
C ALA A 573 -13.06 10.68 22.31
N TYR A 574 -11.87 10.25 22.73
CA TYR A 574 -10.82 9.87 21.78
C TYR A 574 -11.12 8.57 21.04
N ALA A 575 -11.61 7.55 21.75
CA ALA A 575 -11.96 6.30 21.11
C ALA A 575 -13.21 6.44 20.22
N GLY A 576 -14.17 7.29 20.63
CA GLY A 576 -15.30 7.69 19.80
C GLY A 576 -14.89 8.37 18.49
N PHE A 577 -13.86 9.22 18.56
CA PHE A 577 -13.25 9.87 17.41
C PHE A 577 -12.59 8.87 16.44
N ASN A 578 -11.94 7.83 16.95
CA ASN A 578 -11.21 6.85 16.13
C ASN A 578 -12.10 5.76 15.49
N ALA A 579 -13.24 5.41 16.08
CA ALA A 579 -14.11 4.37 15.55
C ALA A 579 -15.50 4.89 15.15
N GLU A 580 -16.32 5.31 16.12
CA GLU A 580 -17.73 5.64 15.91
C GLU A 580 -17.92 6.77 14.88
N ARG A 581 -17.15 7.87 14.99
CA ARG A 581 -17.27 8.99 14.04
C ARG A 581 -16.83 8.62 12.63
N VAL A 582 -15.79 7.79 12.50
CA VAL A 582 -15.32 7.29 11.20
C VAL A 582 -16.38 6.39 10.58
N ALA A 583 -16.95 5.48 11.37
CA ALA A 583 -17.99 4.55 10.93
C ALA A 583 -19.23 5.29 10.44
N GLU A 584 -19.69 6.30 11.18
CA GLU A 584 -20.80 7.17 10.78
C GLU A 584 -20.55 7.89 9.47
N LYS A 585 -19.37 8.52 9.34
CA LYS A 585 -19.02 9.26 8.12
C LYS A 585 -19.04 8.34 6.91
N LEU A 586 -18.40 7.17 7.00
CA LEU A 586 -18.32 6.22 5.90
C LEU A 586 -19.70 5.64 5.53
N THR A 587 -20.43 5.13 6.52
CA THR A 587 -21.72 4.45 6.27
C THR A 587 -22.86 5.41 5.92
N SER A 588 -22.71 6.72 6.15
CA SER A 588 -23.63 7.72 5.61
C SER A 588 -23.58 7.82 4.07
N ALA A 589 -22.48 7.39 3.46
CA ALA A 589 -22.29 7.46 2.02
C ALA A 589 -22.93 6.25 1.31
N ALA A 590 -23.78 6.53 0.31
CA ALA A 590 -24.44 5.48 -0.47
C ALA A 590 -23.42 4.55 -1.18
N GLY A 591 -23.64 3.25 -1.06
CA GLY A 591 -22.80 2.22 -1.70
C GLY A 591 -21.47 1.95 -0.99
N GLN A 592 -21.27 2.47 0.23
CA GLN A 592 -20.17 2.07 1.11
C GLN A 592 -20.29 0.56 1.43
N PRO A 593 -19.25 -0.26 1.18
CA PRO A 593 -19.20 -1.64 1.64
C PRO A 593 -19.20 -1.72 3.18
N PRO A 594 -19.46 -2.91 3.76
CA PRO A 594 -19.54 -3.09 5.20
C PRO A 594 -18.37 -2.47 5.97
N VAL A 595 -18.71 -1.73 7.03
CA VAL A 595 -17.76 -1.20 8.02
C VAL A 595 -17.93 -2.02 9.29
N TYR A 596 -16.83 -2.41 9.91
CA TYR A 596 -16.81 -3.13 11.19
C TYR A 596 -16.02 -2.30 12.19
N ALA A 597 -16.45 -2.28 13.45
CA ALA A 597 -15.75 -1.59 14.51
C ALA A 597 -15.56 -2.52 15.71
N TYR A 598 -14.43 -2.40 16.41
CA TYR A 598 -14.22 -3.02 17.72
C TYR A 598 -13.74 -2.05 18.78
N ARG A 599 -13.99 -2.42 20.04
CA ARG A 599 -13.46 -1.81 21.25
C ARG A 599 -12.61 -2.84 21.97
N PHE A 600 -11.30 -2.63 22.01
CA PHE A 600 -10.38 -3.49 22.74
C PHE A 600 -10.27 -3.05 24.20
N ALA A 601 -10.37 -4.02 25.09
CA ALA A 601 -10.66 -3.77 26.50
C ALA A 601 -9.82 -4.60 27.48
N TRP A 602 -8.87 -5.38 26.97
CA TRP A 602 -7.96 -6.15 27.82
C TRP A 602 -7.30 -5.27 28.89
N GLY A 603 -7.26 -5.79 30.12
CA GLY A 603 -6.65 -5.09 31.24
C GLY A 603 -7.55 -4.06 31.93
N THR A 604 -8.82 -3.97 31.54
CA THR A 604 -9.80 -3.10 32.23
C THR A 604 -10.58 -3.79 33.35
N GLN A 605 -10.38 -5.11 33.51
CA GLN A 605 -11.04 -5.89 34.57
C GLN A 605 -10.13 -6.01 35.82
N PRO A 606 -10.69 -5.89 37.04
CA PRO A 606 -9.96 -6.15 38.27
C PRO A 606 -9.30 -7.53 38.29
N GLY A 607 -8.04 -7.58 38.73
CA GLY A 607 -7.28 -8.82 38.87
C GLY A 607 -6.77 -9.46 37.57
N VAL A 608 -6.98 -8.81 36.41
CA VAL A 608 -6.38 -9.26 35.13
C VAL A 608 -4.98 -8.70 34.93
N ILE A 609 -4.79 -7.42 35.25
CA ILE A 609 -3.47 -6.78 35.33
C ILE A 609 -3.26 -6.24 36.75
N SER A 610 -2.05 -5.77 37.06
CA SER A 610 -1.80 -5.20 38.39
C SER A 610 -2.72 -4.02 38.69
N GLU A 611 -3.14 -3.88 39.94
CA GLU A 611 -4.05 -2.80 40.37
C GLU A 611 -3.53 -1.41 40.01
N ARG A 612 -2.21 -1.24 40.08
CA ARG A 612 -1.53 -0.02 39.65
C ARG A 612 -1.75 0.26 38.16
N LEU A 613 -1.57 -0.73 37.29
CA LEU A 613 -1.76 -0.53 35.85
C LEU A 613 -3.24 -0.48 35.44
N LEU A 614 -4.13 -1.13 36.18
CA LEU A 614 -5.57 -0.96 36.02
C LEU A 614 -5.97 0.50 36.28
N THR A 615 -5.45 1.09 37.37
CA THR A 615 -5.71 2.49 37.74
C THR A 615 -5.09 3.48 36.76
N LEU A 616 -3.87 3.20 36.27
CA LEU A 616 -3.10 4.13 35.45
C LEU A 616 -3.36 4.01 33.94
N LEU A 617 -3.64 2.80 33.43
CA LEU A 617 -3.61 2.52 32.00
C LEU A 617 -4.83 1.72 31.54
N GLY A 618 -5.03 0.51 32.02
CA GLY A 618 -6.06 -0.40 31.49
C GLY A 618 -5.72 -0.88 30.08
N ALA A 619 -6.56 -0.56 29.09
CA ALA A 619 -6.33 -0.75 27.65
C ALA A 619 -5.87 0.56 26.95
N PRO A 620 -4.61 1.01 27.12
CA PRO A 620 -4.11 2.23 26.52
C PRO A 620 -3.93 2.11 25.00
N HIS A 621 -3.94 3.24 24.29
CA HIS A 621 -3.72 3.33 22.84
C HIS A 621 -2.55 2.47 22.34
N GLY A 622 -2.83 1.55 21.40
CA GLY A 622 -1.86 0.65 20.80
C GLY A 622 -1.67 -0.70 21.52
N ALA A 623 -2.32 -0.92 22.67
CA ALA A 623 -2.20 -2.18 23.42
C ALA A 623 -2.70 -3.43 22.65
N ASP A 624 -3.56 -3.24 21.66
CA ASP A 624 -4.08 -4.31 20.79
C ASP A 624 -3.03 -4.84 19.81
N MET A 625 -1.96 -4.07 19.53
CA MET A 625 -0.89 -4.52 18.64
C MET A 625 -0.14 -5.72 19.20
N ASP A 626 0.10 -5.76 20.52
CA ASP A 626 0.74 -6.91 21.21
C ASP A 626 -0.05 -8.21 20.98
N PHE A 627 -1.37 -8.12 20.80
CA PHE A 627 -2.25 -9.26 20.56
C PHE A 627 -2.27 -9.71 19.10
N TYR A 628 -2.11 -8.78 18.14
CA TYR A 628 -2.02 -9.13 16.73
C TYR A 628 -0.65 -9.69 16.34
N THR A 629 0.42 -9.06 16.82
CA THR A 629 1.78 -9.51 16.53
C THR A 629 2.12 -10.74 17.37
N GLY A 630 1.56 -10.85 18.58
CA GLY A 630 1.93 -11.89 19.54
C GLY A 630 3.28 -11.61 20.23
N HIS A 631 3.84 -10.41 20.02
CA HIS A 631 5.03 -9.93 20.68
C HIS A 631 4.64 -9.08 21.90
N ALA A 632 5.43 -9.17 22.98
CA ALA A 632 5.30 -8.30 24.15
C ALA A 632 6.15 -7.02 23.98
N ASP A 633 6.19 -6.47 22.76
CA ASP A 633 7.11 -5.39 22.36
C ASP A 633 6.51 -3.99 22.58
N GLY A 634 5.19 -3.89 22.77
CA GLY A 634 4.46 -2.65 23.03
C GLY A 634 4.30 -2.35 24.51
N ILE A 635 3.04 -2.28 24.99
CA ILE A 635 2.74 -1.86 26.38
C ILE A 635 3.34 -2.83 27.39
N ALA A 636 3.33 -4.12 27.06
CA ALA A 636 3.94 -5.14 27.91
C ALA A 636 5.46 -4.94 28.10
N ALA A 637 6.19 -4.44 27.09
CA ALA A 637 7.63 -4.15 27.20
C ALA A 637 7.92 -3.02 28.19
N TYR A 638 7.05 -2.00 28.24
CA TYR A 638 7.20 -0.86 29.16
C TYR A 638 6.80 -1.23 30.61
N PHE A 639 5.93 -2.22 30.78
CA PHE A 639 5.41 -2.64 32.10
C PHE A 639 5.46 -4.17 32.27
N PRO A 640 6.67 -4.77 32.28
CA PRO A 640 6.83 -6.23 32.24
C PRO A 640 6.33 -6.94 33.52
N GLU A 641 6.30 -6.25 34.66
CA GLU A 641 5.90 -6.83 35.96
C GLU A 641 4.45 -6.53 36.36
N GLY A 642 3.56 -6.32 35.39
CA GLY A 642 2.15 -6.07 35.76
C GLY A 642 1.14 -6.07 34.64
N TYR A 643 1.55 -6.04 33.38
CA TYR A 643 0.62 -6.06 32.25
C TYR A 643 0.38 -7.48 31.73
N PHE A 644 1.45 -8.22 31.43
CA PHE A 644 1.40 -9.64 31.10
C PHE A 644 2.02 -10.45 32.24
N SER A 645 1.34 -11.50 32.68
CA SER A 645 1.82 -12.45 33.67
C SER A 645 1.50 -13.88 33.23
N ASP A 646 1.93 -14.86 34.03
CA ASP A 646 1.58 -16.27 33.83
C ASP A 646 0.11 -16.54 34.17
N GLU A 647 -0.44 -15.86 35.18
CA GLU A 647 -1.83 -16.00 35.59
C GLU A 647 -2.82 -15.60 34.50
N ASN A 648 -2.52 -14.51 33.77
CA ASN A 648 -3.41 -13.97 32.75
C ASN A 648 -3.09 -14.50 31.33
N LYS A 649 -2.06 -15.33 31.19
CA LYS A 649 -1.63 -15.92 29.91
C LYS A 649 -2.74 -16.69 29.19
N PRO A 650 -3.52 -17.59 29.84
CA PRO A 650 -4.52 -18.38 29.12
C PRO A 650 -5.61 -17.53 28.46
N GLY A 651 -6.15 -16.54 29.17
CA GLY A 651 -7.14 -15.61 28.62
C GLY A 651 -6.57 -14.71 27.53
N ARG A 652 -5.34 -14.20 27.72
CA ARG A 652 -4.61 -13.42 26.70
C ARG A 652 -4.44 -14.22 25.40
N GLU A 653 -3.99 -15.46 25.48
CA GLU A 653 -3.75 -16.31 24.31
C GLU A 653 -5.06 -16.64 23.58
N GLN A 654 -6.15 -16.90 24.30
CA GLN A 654 -7.48 -17.08 23.69
C GLN A 654 -7.96 -15.81 22.97
N LEU A 655 -7.76 -14.64 23.57
CA LEU A 655 -8.13 -13.36 22.95
C LEU A 655 -7.30 -13.09 21.68
N SER A 656 -5.97 -13.26 21.75
CA SER A 656 -5.08 -13.11 20.60
C SER A 656 -5.45 -14.06 19.45
N ALA A 657 -5.73 -15.33 19.77
CA ALA A 657 -6.18 -16.31 18.77
C ALA A 657 -7.50 -15.90 18.11
N ALA A 658 -8.48 -15.42 18.89
CA ALA A 658 -9.76 -14.95 18.35
C ALA A 658 -9.59 -13.69 17.46
N MET A 659 -8.77 -12.73 17.89
CA MET A 659 -8.43 -11.53 17.11
C MET A 659 -7.80 -11.89 15.76
N ALA A 660 -6.82 -12.81 15.77
CA ALA A 660 -6.19 -13.30 14.55
C ALA A 660 -7.19 -14.03 13.63
N ALA A 661 -8.16 -14.75 14.20
CA ALA A 661 -9.20 -15.45 13.44
C ALA A 661 -10.16 -14.49 12.72
N TYR A 662 -10.63 -13.43 13.39
CA TYR A 662 -11.44 -12.39 12.76
C TYR A 662 -10.64 -11.63 11.70
N LEU A 663 -9.40 -11.25 12.00
CA LEU A 663 -8.54 -10.55 11.06
C LEU A 663 -8.30 -11.42 9.81
N LYS A 664 -8.01 -12.71 9.98
CA LYS A 664 -7.90 -13.66 8.87
C LYS A 664 -9.14 -13.63 7.97
N GLN A 665 -10.33 -13.78 8.53
CA GLN A 665 -11.56 -13.76 7.73
C GLN A 665 -11.74 -12.44 6.97
N PHE A 666 -11.43 -11.30 7.62
CA PHE A 666 -11.47 -10.00 6.98
C PHE A 666 -10.44 -9.87 5.84
N LEU A 667 -9.19 -10.32 6.04
CA LEU A 667 -8.17 -10.29 5.00
C LEU A 667 -8.59 -11.10 3.77
N TYR A 668 -9.21 -12.26 3.96
CA TYR A 668 -9.68 -13.08 2.85
C TYR A 668 -10.93 -12.51 2.16
N THR A 669 -11.90 -11.99 2.92
CA THR A 669 -13.27 -11.78 2.42
C THR A 669 -13.80 -10.34 2.54
N GLY A 670 -13.18 -9.50 3.37
CA GLY A 670 -13.72 -8.20 3.77
C GLY A 670 -14.82 -8.28 4.83
N ASN A 671 -15.03 -9.46 5.42
CA ASN A 671 -16.00 -9.70 6.49
C ASN A 671 -15.33 -10.54 7.60
N PRO A 672 -15.23 -10.06 8.85
CA PRO A 672 -14.69 -10.85 9.95
C PRO A 672 -15.61 -12.03 10.34
N GLY A 673 -16.92 -11.93 10.12
CA GLY A 673 -17.89 -13.00 10.35
C GLY A 673 -17.81 -13.57 11.77
N THR A 674 -17.70 -14.88 11.90
CA THR A 674 -17.48 -15.57 13.19
C THR A 674 -16.00 -15.97 13.38
N GLY A 675 -15.06 -15.30 12.71
CA GLY A 675 -13.66 -15.72 12.70
C GLY A 675 -13.43 -17.14 12.12
N GLY A 676 -14.43 -17.70 11.43
CA GLY A 676 -14.38 -19.08 10.91
C GLY A 676 -14.73 -20.17 11.92
N SER A 677 -15.27 -19.83 13.11
CA SER A 677 -15.67 -20.79 14.14
C SER A 677 -17.06 -20.47 14.68
N ALA A 678 -17.89 -21.49 14.94
CA ALA A 678 -19.18 -21.29 15.61
C ALA A 678 -19.05 -20.93 17.10
N ALA A 679 -17.86 -21.10 17.69
CA ALA A 679 -17.59 -20.75 19.09
C ALA A 679 -17.31 -19.27 19.30
N LEU A 680 -17.00 -18.51 18.23
CA LEU A 680 -16.77 -17.08 18.30
C LEU A 680 -18.05 -16.31 17.98
N ALA A 681 -18.24 -15.18 18.65
CA ALA A 681 -19.37 -14.30 18.41
C ALA A 681 -19.44 -13.85 16.93
N ALA A 682 -20.65 -13.72 16.39
CA ALA A 682 -20.81 -13.16 15.06
C ALA A 682 -20.51 -11.65 15.08
N TRP A 683 -19.53 -11.22 14.31
CA TRP A 683 -19.20 -9.81 14.13
C TRP A 683 -20.06 -9.21 13.02
N THR A 684 -21.07 -8.44 13.43
CA THR A 684 -21.99 -7.78 12.51
C THR A 684 -21.44 -6.41 12.08
N PRO A 685 -21.74 -5.95 10.86
CA PRO A 685 -21.32 -4.63 10.41
C PRO A 685 -21.98 -3.51 11.23
N TRP A 686 -21.27 -2.40 11.31
CA TRP A 686 -21.75 -1.16 11.88
C TRP A 686 -22.91 -0.61 11.04
N THR A 687 -23.99 -0.22 11.70
CA THR A 687 -25.05 0.62 11.11
C THR A 687 -25.50 1.65 12.14
N LYS A 688 -26.04 2.77 11.68
CA LYS A 688 -26.50 3.86 12.56
C LYS A 688 -27.62 3.43 13.52
N ASP A 689 -28.41 2.44 13.11
CA ASP A 689 -29.56 1.93 13.87
C ASP A 689 -29.21 0.68 14.70
N THR A 690 -27.96 0.21 14.64
CA THR A 690 -27.54 -0.99 15.36
C THR A 690 -27.50 -0.71 16.86
N LYS A 691 -28.28 -1.46 17.64
CA LYS A 691 -28.27 -1.39 19.12
C LYS A 691 -26.94 -1.84 19.75
N ALA A 692 -26.18 -2.67 19.04
CA ALA A 692 -24.85 -3.13 19.43
C ALA A 692 -23.84 -2.89 18.28
N PRO A 693 -23.34 -1.66 18.09
CA PRO A 693 -22.61 -1.27 16.88
C PRO A 693 -21.14 -1.69 16.87
N ILE A 694 -20.59 -2.16 18.00
CA ILE A 694 -19.16 -2.40 18.17
C ILE A 694 -18.88 -3.79 18.76
N MET A 695 -17.88 -4.50 18.24
CA MET A 695 -17.40 -5.74 18.84
C MET A 695 -16.54 -5.41 20.05
N ARG A 696 -16.88 -5.92 21.24
CA ARG A 696 -15.99 -5.84 22.41
C ARG A 696 -15.00 -7.01 22.37
N LEU A 697 -13.72 -6.69 22.50
CA LEU A 697 -12.61 -7.65 22.55
C LEU A 697 -11.95 -7.56 23.93
N ASP A 698 -12.25 -8.51 24.80
CA ASP A 698 -11.77 -8.53 26.18
C ASP A 698 -11.46 -9.97 26.62
N ALA A 699 -10.82 -10.13 27.77
CA ALA A 699 -10.59 -11.43 28.40
C ALA A 699 -10.32 -11.28 29.90
N ASN A 700 -10.75 -12.28 30.67
CA ASN A 700 -10.30 -12.47 32.03
C ASN A 700 -8.98 -13.29 32.05
N ASN A 701 -8.51 -13.73 33.21
CA ASN A 701 -7.26 -14.50 33.31
C ASN A 701 -7.27 -15.83 32.54
N THR A 702 -8.44 -16.42 32.34
CA THR A 702 -8.59 -17.79 31.85
C THR A 702 -9.28 -17.91 30.49
N THR A 703 -10.14 -16.96 30.12
CA THR A 703 -10.99 -17.06 28.93
C THR A 703 -11.19 -15.74 28.22
N ALA A 704 -11.32 -15.79 26.90
CA ALA A 704 -11.74 -14.65 26.11
C ALA A 704 -13.23 -14.33 26.29
N GLU A 705 -13.55 -13.04 26.38
CA GLU A 705 -14.90 -12.49 26.57
C GLU A 705 -15.22 -11.55 25.40
N ILE A 706 -15.73 -12.14 24.31
CA ILE A 706 -15.91 -11.45 23.04
C ILE A 706 -17.39 -11.43 22.66
N GLY A 707 -17.90 -10.26 22.27
CA GLY A 707 -19.27 -10.13 21.81
C GLY A 707 -19.62 -8.73 21.31
N MET A 708 -20.69 -8.63 20.52
CA MET A 708 -21.24 -7.33 20.14
C MET A 708 -21.74 -6.59 21.38
N SER A 709 -21.36 -5.31 21.50
CA SER A 709 -21.63 -4.45 22.65
C SER A 709 -22.51 -3.27 22.24
N SER A 710 -23.41 -2.86 23.14
CA SER A 710 -24.20 -1.63 23.02
C SER A 710 -23.44 -0.36 23.39
N GLN A 711 -22.16 -0.48 23.76
CA GLN A 711 -21.29 0.66 23.99
C GLN A 711 -21.19 1.51 22.73
N TYR A 712 -21.32 2.82 22.92
CA TYR A 712 -21.26 3.79 21.84
C TYR A 712 -20.86 5.15 22.41
N ASN A 713 -19.76 5.70 21.90
CA ASN A 713 -19.26 6.99 22.35
C ASN A 713 -19.83 8.12 21.48
N GLN A 714 -20.65 8.99 22.10
CA GLN A 714 -21.49 10.00 21.41
C GLN A 714 -20.72 11.22 20.87
N GLY A 715 -19.40 11.29 21.08
CA GLY A 715 -18.55 12.39 20.60
C GLY A 715 -18.37 13.51 21.63
N LYS A 716 -17.57 14.51 21.24
CA LYS A 716 -17.06 15.60 22.10
C LYS A 716 -18.18 16.36 22.82
N GLU A 717 -19.23 16.79 22.14
CA GLU A 717 -20.29 17.62 22.70
C GLU A 717 -21.06 16.88 23.81
N ALA A 718 -21.35 15.59 23.60
CA ALA A 718 -22.01 14.75 24.58
C ALA A 718 -21.11 14.50 25.79
N VAL A 719 -19.81 14.24 25.56
CA VAL A 719 -18.81 14.11 26.62
C VAL A 719 -18.72 15.40 27.44
N MET A 720 -18.63 16.57 26.80
CA MET A 720 -18.62 17.87 27.49
C MET A 720 -19.89 18.09 28.33
N ALA A 721 -21.07 17.80 27.78
CA ALA A 721 -22.33 17.96 28.51
C ALA A 721 -22.41 17.04 29.73
N LYS A 722 -21.95 15.80 29.60
CA LYS A 722 -21.86 14.82 30.68
C LYS A 722 -20.88 15.29 31.76
N MET A 723 -19.67 15.68 31.37
CA MET A 723 -18.66 16.24 32.27
C MET A 723 -19.18 17.44 33.06
N LYS A 724 -19.84 18.39 32.39
CA LYS A 724 -20.38 19.59 33.04
C LYS A 724 -21.45 19.27 34.10
N LYS A 725 -22.16 18.15 33.94
CA LYS A 725 -23.17 17.67 34.89
C LYS A 725 -22.56 16.88 36.05
N GLU A 726 -21.55 16.07 35.76
CA GLU A 726 -21.03 15.04 36.66
C GLU A 726 -19.78 15.47 37.44
N LEU A 727 -19.02 16.46 36.95
CA LEU A 727 -17.74 16.86 37.53
C LEU A 727 -17.81 18.17 38.33
N PRO A 728 -16.99 18.29 39.39
CA PRO A 728 -16.69 19.58 39.99
C PRO A 728 -16.13 20.59 38.96
N GLU A 729 -16.45 21.87 39.14
CA GLU A 729 -16.10 22.95 38.20
C GLU A 729 -14.59 23.07 37.95
N ASP A 730 -13.76 22.89 38.98
CA ASP A 730 -12.30 22.93 38.87
C ASP A 730 -11.77 21.76 38.03
N THR A 731 -12.31 20.56 38.20
CA THR A 731 -11.97 19.37 37.41
C THR A 731 -12.44 19.54 35.97
N TYR A 732 -13.66 20.05 35.76
CA TYR A 732 -14.17 20.36 34.42
C TYR A 732 -13.24 21.33 33.68
N LYS A 733 -12.83 22.43 34.32
CA LYS A 733 -11.90 23.41 33.73
C LYS A 733 -10.52 22.83 33.48
N LEU A 734 -9.96 22.09 34.43
CA LEU A 734 -8.68 21.41 34.25
C LEU A 734 -8.69 20.54 32.99
N LEU A 735 -9.71 19.70 32.85
CA LEU A 735 -9.79 18.78 31.73
C LEU A 735 -10.02 19.50 30.41
N THR A 736 -10.96 20.45 30.34
CA THR A 736 -11.33 21.10 29.08
C THR A 736 -10.34 22.17 28.63
N GLU A 737 -9.70 22.89 29.54
CA GLU A 737 -8.82 24.02 29.21
C GLU A 737 -7.33 23.66 29.21
N LYS A 738 -6.93 22.55 29.85
CA LYS A 738 -5.51 22.15 29.97
C LYS A 738 -5.23 20.78 29.38
N VAL A 739 -5.95 19.75 29.82
CA VAL A 739 -5.63 18.35 29.47
C VAL A 739 -6.06 18.02 28.05
N PHE A 740 -7.31 18.32 27.67
CA PHE A 740 -7.85 18.00 26.34
C PHE A 740 -7.60 19.10 25.31
N ALA A 741 -7.33 20.32 25.75
CA ALA A 741 -7.15 21.47 24.87
C ALA A 741 -6.10 21.25 23.77
N GLY A 742 -6.52 21.54 22.53
CA GLY A 742 -5.72 21.46 21.31
C GLY A 742 -5.50 20.04 20.77
N ARG A 743 -6.02 19.00 21.44
CA ARG A 743 -5.97 17.63 20.92
C ARG A 743 -7.06 17.46 19.87
N PHE A 744 -6.77 16.81 18.74
CA PHE A 744 -7.69 16.79 17.60
C PHE A 744 -9.05 16.11 17.85
N PHE A 745 -9.20 15.30 18.92
CA PHE A 745 -10.50 14.73 19.29
C PHE A 745 -11.38 15.73 20.08
N TRP A 746 -10.77 16.85 20.48
CA TRP A 746 -11.32 17.92 21.28
C TRP A 746 -11.40 19.26 20.53
N GLU A 747 -10.88 19.31 19.31
CA GLU A 747 -11.09 20.40 18.35
C GLU A 747 -12.34 20.09 17.53
#